data_AF-A0A2G5VM26-F1
#
_entry.id   AF-A0A2G5VM26-F1
#
_cell.length_a   1.000
_cell.length_b   1.000
_cell.length_c   1.000
_cell.angle_alpha   90.00
_cell.angle_beta   90.00
_cell.angle_gamma   90.00
#
_symmetry.space_group_name_H-M   'P 1'
#
loop_
_entity.id
_entity.type
_entity.pdbx_description
1 polymer ?
#
loop_
_entity_poly.entity_id
_entity_poly.type
_entity_poly.pdbx_seq_one_letter_code
_entity_poly.pdbx_strand_id
1 'polypeptide(L)'
;MDLSDDEPANVTDDPTPHDDFDLHSVLANLSTEAPTFEKILRASTKFHDSHRYLINQFLLEPTMMRKKMNLLFAKHISTVAWGLHPEAFMRTQITPEQSGELSRSLVKTMNTTDGAVKKDFRPWRFVISTDEKSPTEYVTMTGCTRNSSIISEASSLTKSERALFLAILEEMMCEDGTCKMSWIHSIIQKEPHKITGPKCDEFMTRMARQKYFTLFNPDIVEIAPRTIVELEPWLRATMPGSLKICEFCRRIISRPIYTAECGKCHSLSHFNCFKNATVLSKQDRMECSKCNETLTLDEVNDQIVIKRTSGVARVPSRNLRQSTSIRARSEDKSDNDDNDVVAKIEVDSDEEPGPSRRVPKARPQVYLFQMIPKTCTIFALAGCTNSGKSTLAKEFQRYFGTAETTIINQDEFYKTEDEVDKIYHPAAVTLTEQGYYWSFDEKEAINIDQFKERILQESKVYKNVIIDGNMITEMDEIVELCDQIVVLTLDFKTCRRRREARTDYVPPDTPGYFENVAFPAYLRHLENARKRSRTDPKITFIDVSGPRFENKSESIQDFRRQILNDHIKLTDLKIEVGVVDQLVSHPSCGAISTFNGVTRDNHAGKKVVHLSYDCHDLMAYKKLRGICSEVRKELPDIKEIAIFHRLGRVDVGESSVVISTSSPHRKTSIEATGRLIDLLKDQAPIFKYEEYSNGETEGVKGVWKSNIEDCKN
;
A
#
# COMPACT_ATOMS: atom_id res chain seq x y z
N MET A 1 -60.31 -57.07 11.31
CA MET A 1 -59.86 -56.87 9.92
C MET A 1 -60.04 -55.42 9.53
N ASP A 2 -59.08 -54.52 9.72
CA ASP A 2 -57.89 -54.37 10.59
C ASP A 2 -57.04 -53.29 9.89
N LEU A 3 -56.37 -52.43 10.67
CA LEU A 3 -55.01 -51.87 10.49
C LEU A 3 -54.54 -51.47 9.06
N SER A 4 -53.89 -50.32 8.84
CA SER A 4 -53.29 -49.33 9.76
C SER A 4 -52.98 -48.01 9.05
N ASP A 5 -52.90 -46.93 9.81
CA ASP A 5 -52.02 -45.74 9.68
C ASP A 5 -51.44 -45.38 8.29
N ASP A 6 -51.94 -44.30 7.70
CA ASP A 6 -51.26 -43.51 6.66
C ASP A 6 -50.48 -42.36 7.32
N GLU A 7 -49.14 -42.41 7.35
CA GLU A 7 -48.29 -41.27 7.72
C GLU A 7 -48.15 -40.26 6.55
N PRO A 8 -48.02 -38.95 6.83
CA PRO A 8 -47.85 -37.94 5.79
C PRO A 8 -46.48 -38.06 5.11
N ALA A 9 -46.46 -37.87 3.78
CA ALA A 9 -45.22 -37.91 3.01
C ALA A 9 -44.21 -36.86 3.50
N ASN A 10 -43.06 -37.32 3.99
CA ASN A 10 -42.01 -36.43 4.48
C ASN A 10 -41.41 -35.63 3.30
N VAL A 11 -41.25 -34.33 3.50
CA VAL A 11 -40.67 -33.44 2.47
C VAL A 11 -39.18 -33.73 2.36
N THR A 12 -38.67 -33.90 1.14
CA THR A 12 -37.23 -34.03 0.92
C THR A 12 -36.53 -32.72 1.23
N ASP A 13 -35.64 -32.72 2.22
CA ASP A 13 -34.88 -31.52 2.61
C ASP A 13 -34.04 -30.96 1.45
N ASP A 14 -34.16 -29.64 1.26
CA ASP A 14 -33.27 -28.84 0.41
C ASP A 14 -32.00 -28.55 1.24
N PRO A 15 -30.77 -28.81 0.74
CA PRO A 15 -29.58 -28.76 1.59
C PRO A 15 -29.26 -27.34 2.09
N THR A 16 -29.21 -27.18 3.41
CA THR A 16 -28.90 -25.90 4.06
C THR A 16 -27.44 -25.49 3.82
N PRO A 17 -27.13 -24.21 3.52
CA PRO A 17 -25.85 -23.79 2.94
C PRO A 17 -24.73 -23.54 3.97
N HIS A 18 -24.72 -24.27 5.09
CA HIS A 18 -23.80 -24.08 6.21
C HIS A 18 -23.32 -25.41 6.81
N ASP A 19 -22.43 -26.11 6.10
CA ASP A 19 -21.52 -27.06 6.72
C ASP A 19 -20.40 -26.30 7.47
N ASP A 20 -19.98 -26.81 8.63
CA ASP A 20 -18.85 -26.26 9.39
C ASP A 20 -17.54 -26.30 8.59
N PHE A 21 -16.75 -25.22 8.64
CA PHE A 21 -15.48 -25.13 7.92
C PHE A 21 -14.37 -25.91 8.63
N ASP A 22 -14.48 -27.25 8.67
CA ASP A 22 -13.40 -28.09 9.17
C ASP A 22 -12.18 -28.02 8.24
N LEU A 23 -11.16 -27.31 8.71
CA LEU A 23 -9.87 -27.18 8.04
C LEU A 23 -9.21 -28.55 7.80
N HIS A 24 -9.45 -29.56 8.64
CA HIS A 24 -8.93 -30.91 8.39
C HIS A 24 -9.63 -31.57 7.19
N SER A 25 -10.95 -31.49 7.05
CA SER A 25 -11.68 -31.99 5.88
C SER A 25 -11.22 -31.29 4.58
N VAL A 26 -11.04 -29.97 4.61
CA VAL A 26 -10.58 -29.19 3.46
C VAL A 26 -9.15 -29.59 3.07
N LEU A 27 -8.25 -29.71 4.05
CA LEU A 27 -6.85 -30.08 3.80
C LEU A 27 -6.68 -31.58 3.43
N ALA A 28 -7.53 -32.48 3.94
CA ALA A 28 -7.53 -33.90 3.59
C ALA A 28 -7.91 -34.15 2.12
N ASN A 29 -8.72 -33.26 1.53
CA ASN A 29 -9.05 -33.29 0.11
C ASN A 29 -7.95 -32.72 -0.82
N LEU A 30 -6.89 -32.09 -0.27
CA LEU A 30 -5.77 -31.58 -1.06
C LEU A 30 -4.67 -32.65 -1.22
N SER A 31 -4.19 -32.84 -2.45
CA SER A 31 -3.07 -33.78 -2.67
C SER A 31 -1.80 -33.34 -1.94
N THR A 32 -1.17 -34.30 -1.26
CA THR A 32 0.13 -34.12 -0.58
C THR A 32 1.33 -34.47 -1.47
N GLU A 33 1.11 -34.83 -2.73
CA GLU A 33 2.17 -35.13 -3.70
C GLU A 33 2.99 -33.89 -4.05
N ALA A 34 4.31 -33.97 -3.87
CA ALA A 34 5.21 -32.85 -4.11
C ALA A 34 5.28 -32.50 -5.62
N PRO A 35 5.01 -31.24 -6.03
CA PRO A 35 5.12 -30.84 -7.42
C PRO A 35 6.57 -30.90 -7.91
N THR A 36 6.82 -31.52 -9.07
CA THR A 36 8.17 -31.59 -9.63
C THR A 36 8.73 -30.21 -9.98
N PHE A 37 10.05 -30.04 -9.85
CA PHE A 37 10.72 -28.78 -10.22
C PHE A 37 10.39 -28.33 -11.65
N GLU A 38 10.34 -29.26 -12.61
CA GLU A 38 10.00 -28.97 -14.00
C GLU A 38 8.58 -28.39 -14.16
N LYS A 39 7.59 -28.86 -13.38
CA LYS A 39 6.24 -28.31 -13.35
C LYS A 39 6.23 -26.84 -12.88
N ILE A 40 7.03 -26.53 -11.86
CA ILE A 40 7.20 -25.17 -11.30
C ILE A 40 7.95 -24.27 -12.30
N LEU A 41 9.04 -24.76 -12.89
CA LEU A 41 9.81 -24.04 -13.89
C LEU A 41 8.96 -23.73 -15.12
N ARG A 42 8.20 -24.70 -15.64
CA ARG A 42 7.30 -24.51 -16.78
C ARG A 42 6.25 -23.44 -16.52
N ALA A 43 5.64 -23.42 -15.33
CA ALA A 43 4.70 -22.36 -14.92
C ALA A 43 5.37 -20.97 -14.94
N SER A 44 6.59 -20.84 -14.40
CA SER A 44 7.30 -19.55 -14.32
C SER A 44 7.54 -18.85 -15.66
N THR A 45 7.48 -19.57 -16.79
CA THR A 45 7.74 -19.06 -18.15
C THR A 45 6.61 -18.21 -18.76
N LYS A 46 5.40 -18.25 -18.21
CA LYS A 46 4.24 -17.47 -18.68
C LYS A 46 3.68 -16.66 -17.53
N PHE A 47 3.31 -15.40 -17.77
CA PHE A 47 2.78 -14.53 -16.72
C PHE A 47 1.37 -14.95 -16.28
N HIS A 48 1.18 -15.21 -14.98
CA HIS A 48 -0.10 -15.60 -14.36
C HIS A 48 -0.22 -15.02 -12.93
N ASP A 49 -1.26 -15.40 -12.18
CA ASP A 49 -1.60 -14.74 -10.90
C ASP A 49 -0.52 -14.88 -9.82
N SER A 50 0.28 -15.94 -9.81
CA SER A 50 1.44 -16.05 -8.91
C SER A 50 2.55 -15.03 -9.24
N HIS A 51 2.65 -14.55 -10.49
CA HIS A 51 3.51 -13.40 -10.83
C HIS A 51 2.89 -12.08 -10.38
N ARG A 52 1.57 -11.92 -10.46
CA ARG A 52 0.86 -10.77 -9.85
C ARG A 52 1.06 -10.73 -8.33
N TYR A 53 0.93 -11.87 -7.67
CA TYR A 53 1.23 -12.04 -6.24
C TYR A 53 2.68 -11.68 -5.92
N LEU A 54 3.67 -12.17 -6.68
CA LEU A 54 5.07 -11.74 -6.50
C LEU A 54 5.21 -10.22 -6.60
N ILE A 55 4.62 -9.58 -7.61
CA ILE A 55 4.67 -8.12 -7.78
C ILE A 55 4.05 -7.41 -6.58
N ASN A 56 2.94 -7.91 -6.04
CA ASN A 56 2.33 -7.37 -4.82
C ASN A 56 3.24 -7.56 -3.59
N GLN A 57 3.97 -8.67 -3.48
CA GLN A 57 5.00 -8.83 -2.45
C GLN A 57 6.18 -7.86 -2.65
N PHE A 58 6.59 -7.57 -3.88
CA PHE A 58 7.61 -6.56 -4.19
C PHE A 58 7.13 -5.11 -3.95
N LEU A 59 5.83 -4.81 -4.03
CA LEU A 59 5.30 -3.51 -3.64
C LEU A 59 5.40 -3.28 -2.12
N LEU A 60 5.34 -4.35 -1.32
CA LEU A 60 5.52 -4.30 0.14
C LEU A 60 6.99 -4.39 0.58
N GLU A 61 7.81 -5.15 -0.15
CA GLU A 61 9.25 -5.35 0.10
C GLU A 61 10.03 -5.21 -1.24
N PRO A 62 10.44 -3.99 -1.65
CA PRO A 62 11.03 -3.74 -2.98
C PRO A 62 12.36 -4.44 -3.27
N THR A 63 13.02 -5.02 -2.26
CA THR A 63 14.17 -5.91 -2.45
C THR A 63 14.05 -7.14 -1.55
N MET A 64 14.15 -8.34 -2.11
CA MET A 64 14.06 -9.58 -1.36
C MET A 64 15.12 -10.58 -1.80
N MET A 65 15.53 -11.47 -0.88
CA MET A 65 16.46 -12.55 -1.20
C MET A 65 15.87 -13.45 -2.31
N ARG A 66 16.71 -13.86 -3.26
CA ARG A 66 16.32 -14.71 -4.39
C ARG A 66 15.61 -16.01 -3.95
N LYS A 67 16.07 -16.61 -2.83
CA LYS A 67 15.42 -17.77 -2.20
C LYS A 67 13.99 -17.47 -1.73
N LYS A 68 13.73 -16.28 -1.17
CA LYS A 68 12.40 -15.84 -0.71
C LYS A 68 11.45 -15.63 -1.90
N MET A 69 11.91 -15.00 -2.98
CA MET A 69 11.11 -14.86 -4.21
C MET A 69 10.68 -16.22 -4.77
N ASN A 70 11.61 -17.17 -4.93
CA ASN A 70 11.30 -18.52 -5.42
C ASN A 70 10.30 -19.24 -4.50
N LEU A 71 10.50 -19.16 -3.18
CA LEU A 71 9.61 -19.74 -2.16
C LEU A 71 8.18 -19.18 -2.25
N LEU A 72 8.04 -17.85 -2.34
CA LEU A 72 6.73 -17.19 -2.45
C LEU A 72 6.00 -17.58 -3.74
N PHE A 73 6.71 -17.65 -4.87
CA PHE A 73 6.14 -18.11 -6.13
C PHE A 73 5.69 -19.57 -6.06
N ALA A 74 6.59 -20.46 -5.62
CA ALA A 74 6.36 -21.90 -5.59
C ALA A 74 5.23 -22.28 -4.64
N LYS A 75 5.14 -21.64 -3.46
CA LYS A 75 4.01 -21.80 -2.53
C LYS A 75 2.69 -21.34 -3.16
N HIS A 76 2.66 -20.16 -3.80
CA HIS A 76 1.42 -19.65 -4.37
C HIS A 76 0.93 -20.47 -5.58
N ILE A 77 1.82 -20.93 -6.47
CA ILE A 77 1.39 -21.80 -7.57
C ILE A 77 0.90 -23.16 -7.03
N SER A 78 1.57 -23.75 -6.03
CA SER A 78 1.16 -25.05 -5.49
C SER A 78 -0.18 -24.99 -4.75
N THR A 79 -0.38 -24.05 -3.83
CA THR A 79 -1.60 -24.03 -3.01
C THR A 79 -2.78 -23.39 -3.74
N VAL A 80 -2.58 -22.26 -4.43
CA VAL A 80 -3.70 -21.47 -5.01
C VAL A 80 -4.05 -21.92 -6.43
N ALA A 81 -3.05 -22.22 -7.27
CA ALA A 81 -3.30 -22.53 -8.68
C ALA A 81 -3.38 -24.03 -8.99
N TRP A 82 -2.89 -24.90 -8.09
CA TRP A 82 -2.93 -26.37 -8.26
C TRP A 82 -3.66 -27.12 -7.14
N GLY A 83 -4.17 -26.45 -6.10
CA GLY A 83 -4.91 -27.11 -5.02
C GLY A 83 -4.11 -28.16 -4.24
N LEU A 84 -2.80 -27.96 -4.07
CA LEU A 84 -1.93 -28.87 -3.32
C LEU A 84 -1.81 -28.46 -1.86
N HIS A 85 -1.69 -29.44 -0.97
CA HIS A 85 -1.50 -29.23 0.46
C HIS A 85 -0.23 -28.38 0.73
N PRO A 86 -0.21 -27.45 1.69
CA PRO A 86 0.99 -26.62 1.96
C PRO A 86 2.28 -27.41 2.22
N GLU A 87 2.19 -28.63 2.77
CA GLU A 87 3.34 -29.52 2.94
C GLU A 87 3.88 -30.11 1.63
N ALA A 88 3.07 -30.26 0.59
CA ALA A 88 3.51 -30.82 -0.70
C ALA A 88 4.67 -29.99 -1.28
N PHE A 89 4.55 -28.65 -1.15
CA PHE A 89 5.66 -27.75 -1.47
C PHE A 89 6.88 -27.98 -0.56
N MET A 90 6.70 -28.12 0.76
CA MET A 90 7.81 -28.32 1.71
C MET A 90 8.61 -29.61 1.46
N ARG A 91 7.98 -30.62 0.84
CA ARG A 91 8.60 -31.88 0.41
C ARG A 91 9.33 -31.77 -0.95
N THR A 92 9.24 -30.63 -1.64
CA THR A 92 9.83 -30.42 -2.98
C THR A 92 11.33 -30.12 -2.89
N GLN A 93 12.16 -31.05 -3.37
CA GLN A 93 13.62 -30.87 -3.43
C GLN A 93 14.01 -30.05 -4.67
N ILE A 94 14.84 -29.02 -4.49
CA ILE A 94 15.34 -28.12 -5.56
C ILE A 94 16.83 -27.83 -5.34
N THR A 95 17.68 -28.09 -6.33
CA THR A 95 19.13 -27.84 -6.23
C THR A 95 19.48 -26.34 -6.32
N PRO A 96 20.71 -25.92 -5.95
CA PRO A 96 21.14 -24.53 -6.11
C PRO A 96 21.06 -24.02 -7.56
N GLU A 97 21.37 -24.85 -8.55
CA GLU A 97 21.34 -24.54 -9.98
C GLU A 97 19.90 -24.35 -10.47
N GLN A 98 19.03 -25.32 -10.17
CA GLN A 98 17.60 -25.29 -10.45
C GLN A 98 16.93 -24.07 -9.81
N SER A 99 17.27 -23.76 -8.56
CA SER A 99 16.84 -22.56 -7.87
C SER A 99 17.28 -21.30 -8.62
N GLY A 100 18.53 -21.23 -9.08
CA GLY A 100 19.02 -20.12 -9.90
C GLY A 100 18.31 -20.00 -11.26
N GLU A 101 17.97 -21.12 -11.90
CA GLU A 101 17.24 -21.16 -13.16
C GLU A 101 15.81 -20.63 -13.02
N LEU A 102 15.07 -21.11 -12.01
CA LEU A 102 13.72 -20.62 -11.70
C LEU A 102 13.72 -19.11 -11.47
N SER A 103 14.72 -18.57 -10.75
CA SER A 103 14.83 -17.13 -10.53
C SER A 103 15.10 -16.34 -11.81
N ARG A 104 15.97 -16.86 -12.70
CA ARG A 104 16.22 -16.25 -14.03
C ARG A 104 14.96 -16.27 -14.89
N SER A 105 14.21 -17.37 -14.86
CA SER A 105 12.92 -17.50 -15.57
C SER A 105 11.90 -16.50 -15.04
N LEU A 106 11.67 -16.45 -13.72
CA LEU A 106 10.74 -15.50 -13.09
C LEU A 106 11.06 -14.04 -13.43
N VAL A 107 12.33 -13.64 -13.27
CA VAL A 107 12.75 -12.26 -13.59
C VAL A 107 12.63 -11.95 -15.09
N LYS A 108 12.90 -12.92 -15.98
CA LYS A 108 12.68 -12.76 -17.43
C LYS A 108 11.20 -12.57 -17.76
N THR A 109 10.32 -13.38 -17.19
CA THR A 109 8.86 -13.31 -17.40
C THR A 109 8.28 -11.99 -16.86
N MET A 110 8.68 -11.56 -15.66
CA MET A 110 8.22 -10.28 -15.09
C MET A 110 8.74 -9.04 -15.84
N ASN A 111 9.88 -9.15 -16.53
CA ASN A 111 10.48 -8.06 -17.33
C ASN A 111 10.05 -8.05 -18.81
N THR A 112 9.25 -9.01 -19.28
CA THR A 112 8.78 -9.09 -20.68
C THR A 112 7.27 -8.78 -20.78
N THR A 113 6.71 -8.70 -21.99
CA THR A 113 5.46 -7.95 -22.25
C THR A 113 4.53 -8.54 -23.33
N ASP A 114 3.62 -9.45 -23.00
CA ASP A 114 3.81 -10.90 -23.12
C ASP A 114 5.08 -11.49 -22.44
N GLY A 115 6.30 -11.54 -22.98
CA GLY A 115 6.73 -11.43 -24.39
C GLY A 115 7.26 -10.08 -24.89
N ALA A 116 6.56 -9.49 -25.87
CA ALA A 116 7.08 -8.55 -26.86
C ALA A 116 7.02 -7.05 -26.52
N VAL A 117 8.15 -6.34 -26.62
CA VAL A 117 8.25 -4.92 -26.22
C VAL A 117 7.58 -3.97 -27.21
N LYS A 118 6.66 -3.13 -26.73
CA LYS A 118 6.47 -1.75 -27.24
C LYS A 118 7.17 -0.77 -26.30
N LYS A 119 7.59 0.38 -26.84
CA LYS A 119 8.56 1.29 -26.20
C LYS A 119 8.02 2.11 -25.02
N ASP A 120 6.74 1.98 -24.70
CA ASP A 120 6.03 2.86 -23.78
C ASP A 120 5.61 2.12 -22.49
N PHE A 121 6.15 2.60 -21.36
CA PHE A 121 5.68 2.41 -19.98
C PHE A 121 5.33 0.97 -19.49
N ARG A 122 6.36 0.25 -19.03
CA ARG A 122 6.33 -0.26 -17.64
C ARG A 122 7.17 0.69 -16.76
N PRO A 123 6.67 1.22 -15.63
CA PRO A 123 7.46 2.10 -14.77
C PRO A 123 8.50 1.36 -13.90
N TRP A 124 8.42 0.03 -13.78
CA TRP A 124 9.34 -0.81 -13.00
C TRP A 124 9.98 -1.96 -13.79
N ARG A 125 11.20 -2.32 -13.39
CA ARG A 125 12.02 -3.46 -13.85
C ARG A 125 12.50 -4.27 -12.64
N PHE A 126 12.70 -5.58 -12.81
CA PHE A 126 13.28 -6.47 -11.80
C PHE A 126 14.74 -6.75 -12.12
N VAL A 127 15.65 -6.48 -11.18
CA VAL A 127 17.10 -6.63 -11.36
C VAL A 127 17.66 -7.59 -10.31
N ILE A 128 18.49 -8.53 -10.76
CA ILE A 128 19.24 -9.43 -9.88
C ILE A 128 20.57 -8.77 -9.50
N SER A 129 20.79 -8.60 -8.20
CA SER A 129 22.06 -8.15 -7.61
C SER A 129 22.61 -9.20 -6.65
N THR A 130 23.93 -9.31 -6.57
CA THR A 130 24.61 -10.02 -5.49
C THR A 130 25.09 -8.98 -4.50
N ASP A 131 25.01 -9.28 -3.21
CA ASP A 131 25.71 -8.51 -2.18
C ASP A 131 27.23 -8.62 -2.37
N GLU A 132 27.98 -7.59 -1.97
CA GLU A 132 29.46 -7.59 -2.09
C GLU A 132 30.13 -8.35 -0.93
N LYS A 133 29.44 -8.43 0.22
CA LYS A 133 29.90 -9.00 1.49
C LYS A 133 29.61 -10.49 1.63
N SER A 134 28.62 -11.00 0.90
CA SER A 134 28.17 -12.39 0.91
C SER A 134 27.71 -12.83 -0.50
N PRO A 135 27.75 -14.14 -0.84
CA PRO A 135 27.22 -14.65 -2.11
C PRO A 135 25.68 -14.64 -2.17
N THR A 136 25.02 -13.79 -1.38
CA THR A 136 23.57 -13.68 -1.32
C THR A 136 23.04 -12.89 -2.51
N GLU A 137 22.25 -13.56 -3.34
CA GLU A 137 21.53 -12.91 -4.43
C GLU A 137 20.20 -12.32 -3.94
N TYR A 138 19.94 -11.08 -4.33
CA TYR A 138 18.72 -10.33 -4.13
C TYR A 138 18.06 -10.05 -5.48
N VAL A 139 16.74 -9.92 -5.48
CA VAL A 139 15.98 -9.36 -6.59
C VAL A 139 15.39 -8.05 -6.09
N THR A 140 15.55 -6.99 -6.88
CA THR A 140 15.08 -5.64 -6.54
C THR A 140 14.18 -5.12 -7.66
N MET A 141 13.04 -4.55 -7.27
CA MET A 141 12.16 -3.79 -8.16
C MET A 141 12.63 -2.33 -8.21
N THR A 142 12.95 -1.83 -9.40
CA THR A 142 13.59 -0.51 -9.62
C THR A 142 12.85 0.25 -10.73
N GLY A 143 12.88 1.58 -10.69
CA GLY A 143 12.28 2.43 -11.73
C GLY A 143 12.91 2.25 -13.13
N CYS A 144 12.10 2.44 -14.18
CA CYS A 144 12.51 2.29 -15.59
C CYS A 144 13.00 3.57 -16.29
N THR A 145 12.59 4.77 -15.84
CA THR A 145 12.97 6.00 -16.56
C THR A 145 14.40 6.42 -16.19
N ARG A 146 15.10 7.10 -17.11
CA ARG A 146 16.51 7.49 -16.92
C ARG A 146 16.74 8.46 -15.74
N ASN A 147 15.70 9.17 -15.29
CA ASN A 147 15.79 10.16 -14.22
C ASN A 147 15.00 9.77 -12.94
N SER A 148 14.11 8.77 -13.00
CA SER A 148 13.37 8.26 -11.83
C SER A 148 14.17 7.25 -10.99
N SER A 149 15.49 7.22 -11.16
CA SER A 149 16.44 6.52 -10.28
C SER A 149 16.60 7.22 -8.93
N ILE A 150 16.24 8.50 -8.84
CA ILE A 150 16.24 9.24 -7.58
C ILE A 150 15.03 8.83 -6.75
N ILE A 151 15.15 7.66 -6.10
CA ILE A 151 14.33 7.14 -4.99
C ILE A 151 12.86 6.88 -5.38
N SER A 152 12.38 5.63 -5.27
CA SER A 152 10.96 5.30 -5.48
C SER A 152 9.98 6.06 -4.55
N GLU A 153 10.52 6.68 -3.49
CA GLU A 153 9.84 7.48 -2.48
C GLU A 153 10.19 8.98 -2.56
N ALA A 154 10.80 9.49 -3.64
CA ALA A 154 11.14 10.92 -3.74
C ALA A 154 9.91 11.86 -3.75
N SER A 155 8.70 11.34 -3.89
CA SER A 155 7.43 12.05 -3.69
C SER A 155 6.97 12.13 -2.22
N SER A 156 7.68 11.48 -1.28
CA SER A 156 7.40 11.50 0.16
C SER A 156 8.61 11.92 1.04
N LEU A 157 9.75 12.25 0.42
CA LEU A 157 10.88 12.89 1.09
C LEU A 157 10.78 14.42 0.96
N THR A 158 11.02 15.12 2.07
CA THR A 158 11.19 16.58 2.06
C THR A 158 12.48 16.99 1.34
N LYS A 159 12.60 18.28 0.99
CA LYS A 159 13.82 18.84 0.35
C LYS A 159 15.08 18.55 1.19
N SER A 160 15.01 18.75 2.51
CA SER A 160 16.14 18.52 3.43
C SER A 160 16.51 17.04 3.55
N GLU A 161 15.52 16.14 3.65
CA GLU A 161 15.77 14.69 3.70
C GLU A 161 16.35 14.16 2.40
N ARG A 162 15.87 14.64 1.24
CA ARG A 162 16.45 14.29 -0.06
C ARG A 162 17.88 14.79 -0.20
N ALA A 163 18.18 16.00 0.27
CA ALA A 163 19.54 16.52 0.29
C ALA A 163 20.45 15.73 1.23
N LEU A 164 19.95 15.36 2.42
CA LEU A 164 20.67 14.52 3.40
C LEU A 164 20.94 13.12 2.85
N PHE A 165 19.96 12.47 2.23
CA PHE A 165 20.10 11.16 1.60
C PHE A 165 21.25 11.12 0.59
N LEU A 166 21.32 12.14 -0.27
CA LEU A 166 22.35 12.24 -1.29
C LEU A 166 23.73 12.53 -0.67
N ALA A 167 23.83 13.38 0.35
CA ALA A 167 25.10 13.61 1.06
C ALA A 167 25.63 12.34 1.76
N ILE A 168 24.76 11.56 2.42
CA ILE A 168 25.11 10.27 3.02
C ILE A 168 25.61 9.29 1.95
N LEU A 169 24.92 9.23 0.81
CA LEU A 169 25.29 8.37 -0.31
C LEU A 169 26.61 8.81 -0.96
N GLU A 170 26.87 10.11 -1.04
CA GLU A 170 28.13 10.66 -1.56
C GLU A 170 29.31 10.27 -0.65
N GLU A 171 29.17 10.40 0.68
CA GLU A 171 30.20 9.98 1.65
C GLU A 171 30.45 8.47 1.59
N MET A 172 29.39 7.65 1.62
CA MET A 172 29.49 6.18 1.52
C MET A 172 30.24 5.72 0.27
N MET A 173 29.99 6.35 -0.87
CA MET A 173 30.67 6.00 -2.13
C MET A 173 32.11 6.49 -2.19
N CYS A 174 32.45 7.57 -1.47
CA CYS A 174 33.83 8.04 -1.30
C CYS A 174 34.64 7.12 -0.38
N GLU A 175 34.10 6.72 0.77
CA GLU A 175 34.73 5.82 1.74
C GLU A 175 34.59 4.33 1.35
N ASP A 176 34.13 3.47 2.27
CA ASP A 176 34.10 2.00 2.12
C ASP A 176 32.68 1.42 1.97
N GLY A 177 31.70 2.26 1.66
CA GLY A 177 30.28 1.91 1.65
C GLY A 177 29.61 1.98 3.02
N THR A 178 30.31 2.48 4.04
CA THR A 178 29.73 2.81 5.35
C THR A 178 29.71 4.32 5.61
N CYS A 179 28.98 4.75 6.63
CA CYS A 179 28.97 6.12 7.14
C CYS A 179 28.65 6.09 8.65
N LYS A 180 29.26 6.99 9.44
CA LYS A 180 29.06 7.06 10.90
C LYS A 180 27.88 7.95 11.26
N MET A 181 26.99 7.50 12.14
CA MET A 181 25.82 8.27 12.58
C MET A 181 26.22 9.61 13.23
N SER A 182 27.36 9.67 13.92
CA SER A 182 27.93 10.92 14.45
C SER A 182 28.36 11.93 13.37
N TRP A 183 28.79 11.47 12.19
CA TRP A 183 29.04 12.34 11.03
C TRP A 183 27.71 12.86 10.47
N ILE A 184 26.68 12.00 10.39
CA ILE A 184 25.34 12.38 9.92
C ILE A 184 24.76 13.48 10.81
N HIS A 185 24.82 13.33 12.14
CA HIS A 185 24.42 14.37 13.09
C HIS A 185 25.22 15.68 13.00
N SER A 186 26.42 15.67 12.41
CA SER A 186 27.24 16.87 12.20
C SER A 186 26.84 17.69 10.97
N ILE A 187 26.16 17.08 9.98
CA ILE A 187 25.74 17.75 8.75
C ILE A 187 24.29 18.25 8.80
N ILE A 188 23.39 17.62 9.56
CA ILE A 188 21.98 18.03 9.70
C ILE A 188 21.76 19.42 10.32
N GLN A 189 22.80 20.06 10.84
CA GLN A 189 22.73 21.45 11.35
C GLN A 189 22.90 22.50 10.23
N LYS A 190 23.27 22.09 9.01
CA LYS A 190 23.62 22.98 7.89
C LYS A 190 22.62 22.84 6.75
N GLU A 191 22.30 23.95 6.10
CA GLU A 191 21.61 23.89 4.80
C GLU A 191 22.53 23.22 3.75
N PRO A 192 21.99 22.45 2.80
CA PRO A 192 20.57 22.15 2.56
C PRO A 192 20.00 20.96 3.37
N HIS A 193 20.74 20.40 4.32
CA HIS A 193 20.40 19.15 5.04
C HIS A 193 19.62 19.38 6.34
N LYS A 194 19.12 20.60 6.57
CA LYS A 194 18.71 21.06 7.90
C LYS A 194 17.48 20.31 8.44
N ILE A 195 17.69 19.46 9.44
CA ILE A 195 16.66 18.72 10.20
C ILE A 195 17.06 18.56 11.67
N THR A 196 16.11 18.28 12.55
CA THR A 196 16.40 17.98 13.97
C THR A 196 16.91 16.55 14.14
N GLY A 197 17.69 16.30 15.20
CA GLY A 197 18.22 14.96 15.52
C GLY A 197 17.15 13.85 15.48
N PRO A 198 16.05 13.95 16.24
CA PRO A 198 15.00 12.93 16.22
C PRO A 198 14.34 12.72 14.85
N LYS A 199 14.21 13.77 14.02
CA LYS A 199 13.70 13.65 12.64
C LYS A 199 14.74 13.00 11.71
N CYS A 200 16.04 13.14 11.99
CA CYS A 200 17.11 12.36 11.36
C CYS A 200 17.05 10.88 11.74
N ASP A 201 16.82 10.56 13.01
CA ASP A 201 16.77 9.18 13.51
C ASP A 201 15.56 8.42 12.94
N GLU A 202 14.40 9.08 12.86
CA GLU A 202 13.22 8.58 12.16
C GLU A 202 13.48 8.39 10.66
N PHE A 203 14.11 9.37 10.00
CA PHE A 203 14.49 9.28 8.59
C PHE A 203 15.42 8.09 8.30
N MET A 204 16.48 7.92 9.09
CA MET A 204 17.42 6.79 8.92
C MET A 204 16.76 5.45 9.23
N THR A 205 15.88 5.38 10.24
CA THR A 205 15.06 4.20 10.54
C THR A 205 14.10 3.87 9.39
N ARG A 206 13.52 4.86 8.71
CA ARG A 206 12.69 4.70 7.52
C ARG A 206 13.51 4.17 6.34
N MET A 207 14.68 4.74 6.06
CA MET A 207 15.58 4.27 5.00
C MET A 207 16.10 2.84 5.25
N ALA A 208 16.31 2.45 6.52
CA ALA A 208 16.66 1.09 6.91
C ALA A 208 15.48 0.10 6.82
N ARG A 209 14.25 0.51 7.20
CA ARG A 209 13.02 -0.26 6.96
C ARG A 209 12.85 -0.55 5.47
N GLN A 210 13.13 0.45 4.63
CA GLN A 210 13.06 0.38 3.16
C GLN A 210 14.27 -0.28 2.48
N LYS A 211 15.26 -0.77 3.25
CA LYS A 211 16.46 -1.44 2.71
C LYS A 211 17.29 -0.58 1.75
N TYR A 212 17.27 0.76 1.87
CA TYR A 212 18.29 1.61 1.23
C TYR A 212 19.61 1.56 2.02
N PHE A 213 19.50 1.43 3.35
CA PHE A 213 20.61 1.25 4.25
C PHE A 213 20.43 0.00 5.13
N THR A 214 21.53 -0.47 5.68
CA THR A 214 21.59 -1.51 6.71
C THR A 214 22.22 -0.90 7.95
N LEU A 215 21.54 -0.95 9.09
CA LEU A 215 22.11 -0.57 10.38
C LEU A 215 22.77 -1.82 10.97
N PHE A 216 24.10 -1.82 11.10
CA PHE A 216 24.85 -2.98 11.61
C PHE A 216 25.03 -2.89 13.14
N ASN A 217 25.23 -1.67 13.63
CA ASN A 217 25.17 -1.25 15.02
C ASN A 217 24.53 0.18 15.03
N PRO A 218 24.24 0.81 16.18
CA PRO A 218 23.62 2.15 16.17
C PRO A 218 24.52 3.25 15.59
N ASP A 219 25.84 3.04 15.55
CA ASP A 219 26.82 4.06 15.15
C ASP A 219 27.21 4.02 13.67
N ILE A 220 26.98 2.91 12.95
CA ILE A 220 27.46 2.68 11.58
C ILE A 220 26.32 2.22 10.66
N VAL A 221 26.15 3.00 9.61
CA VAL A 221 25.20 2.78 8.52
C VAL A 221 25.95 2.19 7.33
N GLU A 222 25.53 1.04 6.80
CA GLU A 222 26.12 0.35 5.65
C GLU A 222 25.19 0.44 4.44
N ILE A 223 25.71 0.76 3.25
CA ILE A 223 24.93 0.85 2.02
C ILE A 223 24.33 -0.51 1.63
N ALA A 224 23.06 -0.54 1.22
CA ALA A 224 22.38 -1.78 0.84
C ALA A 224 22.37 -2.02 -0.69
N PRO A 225 22.29 -3.27 -1.16
CA PRO A 225 22.27 -3.58 -2.60
C PRO A 225 21.15 -2.91 -3.41
N ARG A 226 20.01 -2.60 -2.77
CA ARG A 226 18.88 -1.86 -3.38
C ARG A 226 19.33 -0.49 -3.87
N THR A 227 20.07 0.25 -3.05
CA THR A 227 20.52 1.62 -3.33
C THR A 227 21.38 1.67 -4.57
N ILE A 228 22.34 0.75 -4.72
CA ILE A 228 23.15 0.65 -5.94
C ILE A 228 22.28 0.32 -7.16
N VAL A 229 21.32 -0.60 -7.04
CA VAL A 229 20.45 -1.03 -8.15
C VAL A 229 19.48 0.05 -8.63
N GLU A 230 18.90 0.85 -7.71
CA GLU A 230 18.02 1.96 -8.06
C GLU A 230 18.81 3.19 -8.55
N LEU A 231 19.86 3.59 -7.83
CA LEU A 231 20.56 4.85 -8.06
C LEU A 231 21.76 4.75 -9.00
N GLU A 232 22.12 3.57 -9.54
CA GLU A 232 23.21 3.41 -10.52
C GLU A 232 23.18 4.47 -11.66
N PRO A 233 22.04 4.82 -12.28
CA PRO A 233 22.00 5.87 -13.32
C PRO A 233 22.37 7.25 -12.77
N TRP A 234 21.95 7.58 -11.55
CA TRP A 234 22.29 8.85 -10.89
C TRP A 234 23.76 8.88 -10.46
N LEU A 235 24.23 7.82 -9.79
CA LEU A 235 25.62 7.66 -9.39
C LEU A 235 26.57 7.84 -10.58
N ARG A 236 26.31 7.18 -11.71
CA ARG A 236 27.14 7.28 -12.93
C ARG A 236 27.10 8.66 -13.58
N ALA A 237 26.05 9.45 -13.36
CA ALA A 237 25.95 10.83 -13.86
C ALA A 237 26.65 11.84 -12.94
N THR A 238 26.50 11.70 -11.63
CA THR A 238 27.05 12.63 -10.62
C THR A 238 28.54 12.37 -10.33
N MET A 239 28.99 11.11 -10.38
CA MET A 239 30.35 10.68 -10.01
C MET A 239 31.15 10.01 -11.15
N PRO A 240 31.31 10.63 -12.33
CA PRO A 240 31.96 9.99 -13.48
C PRO A 240 33.47 9.71 -13.31
N GLY A 241 34.12 10.24 -12.26
CA GLY A 241 35.55 10.06 -11.98
C GLY A 241 35.91 9.41 -10.64
N SER A 242 34.98 9.34 -9.67
CA SER A 242 35.22 8.78 -8.33
C SER A 242 34.61 7.39 -8.13
N LEU A 243 33.73 6.93 -9.03
CA LEU A 243 33.13 5.60 -8.93
C LEU A 243 34.15 4.49 -9.13
N LYS A 244 34.24 3.63 -8.11
CA LYS A 244 34.94 2.37 -8.10
C LYS A 244 34.11 1.37 -8.93
N ILE A 245 34.69 0.71 -9.92
CA ILE A 245 33.98 -0.17 -10.87
C ILE A 245 34.71 -1.50 -10.99
N CYS A 246 33.96 -2.61 -10.94
CA CYS A 246 34.51 -3.96 -11.08
C CYS A 246 34.87 -4.27 -12.54
N GLU A 247 36.11 -4.71 -12.76
CA GLU A 247 36.63 -4.96 -14.11
C GLU A 247 35.90 -6.10 -14.84
N PHE A 248 35.52 -7.18 -14.14
CA PHE A 248 34.81 -8.32 -14.73
C PHE A 248 33.36 -8.02 -15.11
N CYS A 249 32.57 -7.44 -14.19
CA CYS A 249 31.12 -7.31 -14.36
C CYS A 249 30.65 -5.89 -14.74
N ARG A 250 31.57 -4.91 -14.78
CA ARG A 250 31.33 -3.47 -15.05
C ARG A 250 30.33 -2.77 -14.12
N ARG A 251 29.84 -3.43 -13.07
CA ARG A 251 29.00 -2.84 -12.03
C ARG A 251 29.83 -1.98 -11.08
N ILE A 252 29.15 -1.06 -10.39
CA ILE A 252 29.72 -0.25 -9.30
C ILE A 252 30.23 -1.18 -8.19
N ILE A 253 31.36 -0.81 -7.58
CA ILE A 253 31.85 -1.32 -6.30
C ILE A 253 31.44 -0.31 -5.24
N SER A 254 30.67 -0.77 -4.26
CA SER A 254 30.24 0.03 -3.11
C SER A 254 31.09 -0.21 -1.88
N ARG A 255 31.66 -1.40 -1.70
CA ARG A 255 32.45 -1.80 -0.52
C ARG A 255 33.82 -2.36 -0.91
N PRO A 256 34.85 -1.50 -1.10
CA PRO A 256 36.18 -1.90 -1.62
C PRO A 256 36.92 -2.93 -0.75
N ILE A 257 36.56 -3.03 0.53
CA ILE A 257 37.04 -4.04 1.47
C ILE A 257 36.75 -5.50 1.02
N TYR A 258 35.76 -5.72 0.14
CA TYR A 258 35.46 -7.03 -0.46
C TYR A 258 35.92 -7.13 -1.94
N THR A 259 37.03 -6.48 -2.28
CA THR A 259 37.56 -6.47 -3.66
C THR A 259 39.01 -6.93 -3.78
N ALA A 260 39.22 -7.78 -4.80
CA ALA A 260 40.53 -8.15 -5.31
C ALA A 260 41.11 -6.98 -6.11
N GLU A 261 42.37 -6.63 -5.84
CA GLU A 261 43.07 -5.49 -6.40
C GLU A 261 44.38 -5.94 -7.06
N CYS A 262 44.61 -5.52 -8.30
CA CYS A 262 45.86 -5.83 -8.99
C CYS A 262 47.02 -4.99 -8.43
N GLY A 263 48.04 -5.63 -7.84
CA GLY A 263 49.20 -4.95 -7.24
C GLY A 263 50.06 -4.11 -8.21
N LYS A 264 49.80 -4.18 -9.52
CA LYS A 264 50.55 -3.47 -10.58
C LYS A 264 49.78 -2.32 -11.24
N CYS A 265 48.45 -2.41 -11.32
CA CYS A 265 47.62 -1.37 -11.97
C CYS A 265 46.41 -0.91 -11.13
N HIS A 266 46.27 -1.41 -9.91
CA HIS A 266 45.18 -1.11 -8.96
C HIS A 266 43.77 -1.29 -9.52
N SER A 267 43.59 -2.14 -10.55
CA SER A 267 42.27 -2.53 -11.05
C SER A 267 41.51 -3.31 -9.98
N LEU A 268 40.32 -2.84 -9.62
CA LEU A 268 39.47 -3.50 -8.64
C LEU A 268 38.49 -4.48 -9.29
N SER A 269 38.18 -5.55 -8.56
CA SER A 269 37.13 -6.50 -8.93
C SER A 269 36.45 -7.08 -7.69
N HIS A 270 35.13 -7.28 -7.74
CA HIS A 270 34.38 -7.92 -6.65
C HIS A 270 34.94 -9.31 -6.37
N PHE A 271 35.19 -9.64 -5.10
CA PHE A 271 35.73 -10.94 -4.69
C PHE A 271 34.94 -12.12 -5.27
N ASN A 272 33.60 -12.04 -5.24
CA ASN A 272 32.74 -13.09 -5.78
C ASN A 272 32.81 -13.19 -7.33
N CYS A 273 33.15 -12.12 -8.05
CA CYS A 273 33.41 -12.20 -9.49
C CYS A 273 34.75 -12.88 -9.78
N PHE A 274 35.80 -12.56 -9.02
CA PHE A 274 37.10 -13.23 -9.11
C PHE A 274 36.97 -14.74 -8.81
N LYS A 275 36.30 -15.09 -7.71
CA LYS A 275 36.06 -16.49 -7.30
C LYS A 275 35.20 -17.27 -8.30
N ASN A 276 34.21 -16.63 -8.92
CA ASN A 276 33.45 -17.28 -9.99
C ASN A 276 34.31 -17.51 -11.24
N ALA A 277 35.26 -16.61 -11.54
CA ALA A 277 36.17 -16.78 -12.67
C ALA A 277 37.16 -17.95 -12.46
N THR A 278 37.76 -18.10 -11.27
CA THR A 278 38.65 -19.24 -10.94
C THR A 278 37.91 -20.59 -11.01
N VAL A 279 36.67 -20.64 -10.51
CA VAL A 279 35.82 -21.85 -10.60
C VAL A 279 35.47 -22.20 -12.06
N LEU A 280 35.19 -21.20 -12.91
CA LEU A 280 34.89 -21.43 -14.32
C LEU A 280 36.12 -21.80 -15.16
N SER A 281 37.29 -21.24 -14.86
CA SER A 281 38.56 -21.55 -15.54
C SER A 281 39.20 -22.86 -15.05
N LYS A 282 38.77 -23.37 -13.89
CA LYS A 282 39.40 -24.47 -13.13
C LYS A 282 40.87 -24.17 -12.79
N GLN A 283 41.16 -22.92 -12.45
CA GLN A 283 42.50 -22.46 -12.03
C GLN A 283 42.38 -21.51 -10.86
N ASP A 284 43.18 -21.70 -9.81
CA ASP A 284 43.20 -20.83 -8.61
C ASP A 284 43.92 -19.48 -8.84
N ARG A 285 44.03 -19.05 -10.10
CA ARG A 285 44.68 -17.83 -10.55
C ARG A 285 43.97 -17.24 -11.77
N MET A 286 44.03 -15.92 -11.91
CA MET A 286 43.45 -15.16 -13.04
C MET A 286 44.40 -14.05 -13.47
N GLU A 287 44.48 -13.80 -14.78
CA GLU A 287 45.23 -12.66 -15.33
C GLU A 287 44.39 -11.37 -15.29
N CYS A 288 45.04 -10.26 -14.91
CA CYS A 288 44.45 -8.93 -14.93
C CYS A 288 44.30 -8.43 -16.39
N SER A 289 43.06 -8.26 -16.83
CA SER A 289 42.71 -7.78 -18.19
C SER A 289 43.28 -6.43 -18.63
N LYS A 290 43.93 -5.65 -17.74
CA LYS A 290 44.59 -4.37 -18.07
C LYS A 290 46.11 -4.44 -18.20
N CYS A 291 46.78 -5.42 -17.60
CA CYS A 291 48.24 -5.46 -17.52
C CYS A 291 48.85 -6.87 -17.48
N ASN A 292 48.03 -7.90 -17.67
CA ASN A 292 48.33 -9.33 -17.68
C ASN A 292 49.07 -9.84 -16.42
N GLU A 293 48.96 -9.10 -15.31
CA GLU A 293 49.48 -9.57 -14.02
C GLU A 293 48.63 -10.73 -13.51
N THR A 294 49.29 -11.82 -13.10
CA THR A 294 48.59 -12.96 -12.49
C THR A 294 48.29 -12.63 -11.03
N LEU A 295 47.03 -12.83 -10.61
CA LEU A 295 46.62 -12.85 -9.21
C LEU A 295 46.16 -14.27 -8.86
N THR A 296 46.58 -14.79 -7.71
CA THR A 296 46.08 -16.04 -7.12
C THR A 296 44.90 -15.79 -6.19
N LEU A 297 44.14 -16.85 -5.88
CA LEU A 297 43.03 -16.78 -4.93
C LEU A 297 43.51 -16.49 -3.50
N ASP A 298 44.70 -16.97 -3.11
CA ASP A 298 45.25 -16.79 -1.77
C ASP A 298 45.74 -15.35 -1.54
N GLU A 299 46.46 -14.75 -2.49
CA GLU A 299 46.81 -13.32 -2.45
C GLU A 299 45.56 -12.42 -2.32
N VAL A 300 44.45 -12.81 -2.96
CA VAL A 300 43.16 -12.11 -2.87
C VAL A 300 42.49 -12.31 -1.50
N ASN A 301 42.59 -13.49 -0.90
CA ASN A 301 42.12 -13.73 0.47
C ASN A 301 42.93 -12.89 1.48
N ASP A 302 44.25 -12.87 1.35
CA ASP A 302 45.15 -12.09 2.20
C ASP A 302 44.89 -10.58 2.06
N GLN A 303 44.67 -10.06 0.85
CA GLN A 303 44.23 -8.68 0.65
C GLN A 303 42.95 -8.34 1.44
N ILE A 304 41.97 -9.25 1.50
CA ILE A 304 40.71 -9.03 2.23
C ILE A 304 40.95 -9.08 3.74
N VAL A 305 41.83 -9.95 4.24
CA VAL A 305 42.23 -9.96 5.66
C VAL A 305 42.93 -8.64 6.01
N ILE A 306 43.92 -8.23 5.24
CA ILE A 306 44.68 -6.98 5.44
C ILE A 306 43.74 -5.76 5.41
N LYS A 307 42.85 -5.66 4.41
CA LYS A 307 41.88 -4.55 4.27
C LYS A 307 40.90 -4.48 5.45
N ARG A 308 40.58 -5.61 6.10
CA ARG A 308 39.77 -5.65 7.33
C ARG A 308 40.55 -5.20 8.57
N THR A 309 41.81 -5.60 8.70
CA THR A 309 42.66 -5.22 9.84
C THR A 309 43.14 -3.77 9.77
N SER A 310 43.33 -3.21 8.57
CA SER A 310 43.81 -1.83 8.38
C SER A 310 42.72 -0.75 8.45
N GLY A 311 41.44 -1.12 8.31
CA GLY A 311 40.28 -0.22 8.44
C GLY A 311 40.21 0.94 7.44
N VAL A 312 41.03 0.94 6.39
CA VAL A 312 41.16 2.05 5.42
C VAL A 312 41.51 1.51 4.03
N ALA A 313 40.84 2.06 3.00
CA ALA A 313 41.30 2.00 1.61
C ALA A 313 41.95 3.34 1.20
N ARG A 314 43.15 3.28 0.60
CA ARG A 314 43.82 4.42 -0.08
C ARG A 314 43.48 4.36 -1.59
N VAL A 315 43.75 5.32 -2.47
CA VAL A 315 44.68 6.49 -2.51
C VAL A 315 43.98 7.73 -3.20
N PRO A 316 44.58 8.89 -3.55
CA PRO A 316 43.97 10.18 -3.16
C PRO A 316 43.74 11.26 -4.26
N SER A 317 43.12 12.39 -3.84
CA SER A 317 43.06 13.71 -4.52
C SER A 317 42.14 13.85 -5.76
N ARG A 318 41.54 15.01 -6.06
CA ARG A 318 41.89 16.41 -5.70
C ARG A 318 40.69 17.38 -5.78
N ASN A 319 40.83 18.55 -5.12
CA ASN A 319 40.11 19.83 -5.36
C ASN A 319 38.59 19.93 -5.06
N LEU A 320 38.24 20.34 -3.83
CA LEU A 320 37.09 21.25 -3.65
C LEU A 320 37.39 22.59 -4.33
N ARG A 321 36.41 23.16 -5.05
CA ARG A 321 36.47 24.58 -5.45
C ARG A 321 35.88 25.44 -4.34
N GLN A 322 36.64 26.41 -3.86
CA GLN A 322 36.10 27.54 -3.12
C GLN A 322 35.38 28.49 -4.10
N SER A 323 34.17 28.91 -3.76
CA SER A 323 33.55 30.10 -4.31
C SER A 323 32.94 30.93 -3.19
N THR A 324 33.82 31.78 -2.63
CA THR A 324 33.61 33.22 -2.39
C THR A 324 32.38 33.67 -1.60
N SER A 325 32.66 34.17 -0.40
CA SER A 325 31.75 35.00 0.38
C SER A 325 31.45 36.34 -0.29
N ILE A 326 30.22 36.84 -0.08
CA ILE A 326 29.88 38.27 -0.19
C ILE A 326 29.30 38.68 1.17
N ARG A 327 29.70 39.85 1.67
CA ARG A 327 29.28 40.39 2.98
C ARG A 327 28.12 41.36 2.85
N ALA A 328 27.15 41.19 3.74
CA ALA A 328 26.38 42.21 4.48
C ALA A 328 25.97 43.54 3.82
N ARG A 329 24.68 43.87 3.97
CA ARG A 329 24.24 45.17 4.52
C ARG A 329 22.90 45.04 5.25
N SER A 330 22.59 46.05 6.05
CA SER A 330 21.46 46.18 6.99
C SER A 330 20.47 47.27 6.52
N GLU A 331 19.42 47.51 7.33
CA GLU A 331 18.54 48.70 7.33
C GLU A 331 17.53 48.84 6.16
N ASP A 332 16.31 49.37 6.33
CA ASP A 332 15.47 49.61 7.52
C ASP A 332 14.01 49.99 7.09
N LYS A 333 13.01 49.89 8.00
CA LYS A 333 11.68 50.58 7.98
C LYS A 333 10.68 50.32 6.80
N SER A 334 9.38 50.67 6.87
CA SER A 334 8.38 50.75 7.98
C SER A 334 6.94 50.99 7.43
N ASP A 335 5.90 50.77 8.26
CA ASP A 335 4.53 51.37 8.26
C ASP A 335 3.59 51.18 7.00
N ASN A 336 2.24 51.25 7.01
CA ASN A 336 1.19 51.22 8.05
C ASN A 336 -0.25 50.95 7.48
N ASP A 337 -1.23 50.77 8.37
CA ASP A 337 -2.68 51.12 8.34
C ASP A 337 -3.70 50.55 7.29
N ASP A 338 -4.49 49.55 7.74
CA ASP A 338 -5.91 49.63 8.17
C ASP A 338 -7.10 50.25 7.36
N ASN A 339 -8.16 49.41 7.25
CA ASN A 339 -9.62 49.61 7.48
C ASN A 339 -10.66 50.12 6.42
N ASP A 340 -11.79 49.37 6.41
CA ASP A 340 -13.23 49.69 6.12
C ASP A 340 -13.66 50.29 4.74
N VAL A 341 -14.84 49.98 4.16
CA VAL A 341 -16.22 50.18 4.70
C VAL A 341 -17.30 49.30 4.02
N VAL A 342 -18.26 48.89 4.85
CA VAL A 342 -19.63 48.33 4.68
C VAL A 342 -20.47 48.70 3.42
N ALA A 343 -21.21 47.72 2.89
CA ALA A 343 -22.48 47.87 2.15
C ALA A 343 -23.45 46.68 2.46
N LYS A 344 -24.73 46.71 2.05
CA LYS A 344 -25.80 45.78 2.54
C LYS A 344 -27.03 45.68 1.58
N ILE A 345 -28.11 44.95 1.97
CA ILE A 345 -29.49 44.88 1.40
C ILE A 345 -29.69 43.89 0.21
N GLU A 346 -30.59 42.87 0.12
CA GLU A 346 -31.88 42.39 0.74
C GLU A 346 -33.18 42.75 -0.06
N VAL A 347 -34.22 41.91 -0.30
CA VAL A 347 -34.53 40.45 -0.08
C VAL A 347 -35.81 40.02 -0.90
N ASP A 348 -36.22 38.73 -0.90
CA ASP A 348 -37.58 38.15 -1.21
C ASP A 348 -38.15 38.12 -2.67
N SER A 349 -39.16 37.30 -3.09
CA SER A 349 -39.84 36.04 -2.58
C SER A 349 -40.79 35.36 -3.64
N ASP A 350 -41.61 34.36 -3.22
CA ASP A 350 -42.94 33.89 -3.73
C ASP A 350 -43.12 32.49 -4.41
N GLU A 351 -44.39 32.01 -4.52
CA GLU A 351 -44.84 30.60 -4.28
C GLU A 351 -45.48 29.76 -5.46
N GLU A 352 -45.87 28.52 -5.09
CA GLU A 352 -46.61 27.36 -5.71
C GLU A 352 -47.88 27.59 -6.62
N PRO A 353 -48.59 26.58 -7.23
CA PRO A 353 -48.78 25.14 -6.88
C PRO A 353 -48.88 24.06 -8.03
N GLY A 354 -49.27 22.80 -7.69
CA GLY A 354 -49.45 21.61 -8.59
C GLY A 354 -50.85 21.44 -9.27
N PRO A 355 -51.43 20.22 -9.53
CA PRO A 355 -51.02 18.82 -9.17
C PRO A 355 -51.32 17.67 -10.22
N SER A 356 -51.13 16.38 -9.82
CA SER A 356 -51.98 15.16 -10.14
C SER A 356 -51.44 13.93 -10.94
N ARG A 357 -51.06 12.86 -10.18
CA ARG A 357 -51.30 11.39 -10.32
C ARG A 357 -51.44 10.66 -11.70
N ARG A 358 -50.66 9.57 -11.89
CA ARG A 358 -51.11 8.13 -11.94
C ARG A 358 -49.93 7.12 -12.03
N VAL A 359 -50.13 5.91 -11.50
CA VAL A 359 -49.16 4.80 -11.19
C VAL A 359 -49.99 3.48 -11.02
N PRO A 360 -49.51 2.19 -11.09
CA PRO A 360 -48.22 1.57 -11.52
C PRO A 360 -48.38 0.45 -12.59
N LYS A 361 -47.25 -0.17 -13.01
CA LYS A 361 -46.97 -1.63 -12.80
C LYS A 361 -45.46 -1.92 -12.91
N ALA A 362 -44.98 -2.95 -12.22
CA ALA A 362 -43.59 -3.04 -11.76
C ALA A 362 -42.62 -3.90 -12.62
N ARG A 363 -41.32 -3.67 -12.41
CA ARG A 363 -40.15 -4.44 -12.89
C ARG A 363 -39.01 -4.33 -11.84
N PRO A 364 -37.90 -5.09 -11.93
CA PRO A 364 -37.08 -5.42 -10.75
C PRO A 364 -36.45 -4.21 -10.05
N GLN A 365 -36.31 -4.30 -8.73
CA GLN A 365 -35.73 -3.25 -7.90
C GLN A 365 -34.23 -3.14 -8.13
N VAL A 366 -33.85 -2.10 -8.89
CA VAL A 366 -32.57 -1.42 -8.67
C VAL A 366 -32.60 -0.86 -7.24
N TYR A 367 -31.52 -1.05 -6.47
CA TYR A 367 -31.33 -0.38 -5.18
C TYR A 367 -31.03 1.11 -5.40
N LEU A 368 -32.07 1.85 -5.77
CA LEU A 368 -32.05 3.30 -5.73
C LEU A 368 -31.88 3.72 -4.26
N PHE A 369 -30.87 4.55 -3.98
CA PHE A 369 -30.72 5.19 -2.67
C PHE A 369 -31.82 6.25 -2.48
N GLN A 370 -33.05 5.78 -2.24
CA GLN A 370 -34.05 6.60 -1.59
C GLN A 370 -33.60 6.80 -0.14
N MET A 371 -33.02 7.97 0.13
CA MET A 371 -32.90 8.50 1.48
C MET A 371 -34.31 8.81 2.02
N ILE A 372 -35.05 7.75 2.35
CA ILE A 372 -36.15 7.83 3.32
C ILE A 372 -35.50 8.37 4.60
N PRO A 373 -35.99 9.48 5.18
CA PRO A 373 -35.38 10.04 6.39
C PRO A 373 -35.57 9.06 7.54
N LYS A 374 -34.54 8.26 7.83
CA LYS A 374 -34.47 7.46 9.04
C LYS A 374 -34.53 8.40 10.25
N THR A 375 -35.24 7.97 11.30
CA THR A 375 -35.28 8.69 12.58
C THR A 375 -33.94 8.63 13.35
N CYS A 376 -33.03 7.75 12.92
CA CYS A 376 -31.71 7.55 13.50
C CYS A 376 -30.67 7.28 12.39
N THR A 377 -29.48 7.86 12.51
CA THR A 377 -28.31 7.53 11.68
C THR A 377 -27.42 6.51 12.39
N ILE A 378 -27.10 5.40 11.73
CA ILE A 378 -26.25 4.34 12.30
C ILE A 378 -24.86 4.40 11.65
N PHE A 379 -23.84 4.79 12.40
CA PHE A 379 -22.48 5.05 11.90
C PHE A 379 -21.47 4.12 12.58
N ALA A 380 -20.75 3.30 11.81
CA ALA A 380 -19.78 2.35 12.37
C ALA A 380 -18.32 2.73 12.14
N LEU A 381 -17.52 2.62 13.20
CA LEU A 381 -16.07 2.65 13.17
C LEU A 381 -15.54 1.21 13.28
N ALA A 382 -14.92 0.73 12.21
CA ALA A 382 -14.40 -0.63 12.08
C ALA A 382 -12.86 -0.66 12.04
N GLY A 383 -12.28 -1.86 12.16
CA GLY A 383 -10.84 -2.10 11.98
C GLY A 383 -10.07 -2.42 13.26
N CYS A 384 -8.75 -2.62 13.12
CA CYS A 384 -7.89 -3.23 14.13
C CYS A 384 -7.98 -2.57 15.51
N THR A 385 -7.69 -3.32 16.58
CA THR A 385 -7.54 -2.74 17.91
C THR A 385 -6.44 -1.67 17.93
N ASN A 386 -6.57 -0.72 18.86
CA ASN A 386 -5.69 0.43 19.06
C ASN A 386 -5.48 1.35 17.81
N SER A 387 -6.28 1.18 16.75
CA SER A 387 -6.38 2.10 15.60
C SER A 387 -6.85 3.51 16.00
N GLY A 388 -7.78 3.59 16.95
CA GLY A 388 -8.27 4.84 17.53
C GLY A 388 -9.80 5.01 17.53
N LYS A 389 -10.56 4.00 17.08
CA LYS A 389 -12.03 3.99 16.99
C LYS A 389 -12.70 4.61 18.22
N SER A 390 -12.45 4.10 19.42
CA SER A 390 -13.09 4.55 20.67
C SER A 390 -12.71 5.97 21.12
N THR A 391 -11.63 6.53 20.53
CA THR A 391 -11.35 7.97 20.66
C THR A 391 -12.23 8.75 19.70
N LEU A 392 -12.25 8.38 18.42
CA LEU A 392 -13.07 9.04 17.39
C LEU A 392 -14.56 8.95 17.71
N ALA A 393 -15.07 7.80 18.18
CA ALA A 393 -16.45 7.61 18.62
C ALA A 393 -16.87 8.66 19.66
N LYS A 394 -16.01 8.92 20.66
CA LYS A 394 -16.26 9.90 21.72
C LYS A 394 -16.16 11.35 21.23
N GLU A 395 -15.32 11.64 20.24
CA GLU A 395 -15.30 12.97 19.61
C GLU A 395 -16.51 13.19 18.68
N PHE A 396 -16.97 12.15 17.96
CA PHE A 396 -18.22 12.19 17.18
C PHE A 396 -19.45 12.33 18.07
N GLN A 397 -19.53 11.61 19.19
CA GLN A 397 -20.62 11.75 20.17
C GLN A 397 -20.70 13.17 20.75
N ARG A 398 -19.55 13.83 20.99
CA ARG A 398 -19.53 15.26 21.38
C ARG A 398 -19.99 16.17 20.25
N TYR A 399 -19.59 15.89 19.01
CA TYR A 399 -19.94 16.69 17.84
C TYR A 399 -21.42 16.60 17.47
N PHE A 400 -22.01 15.41 17.49
CA PHE A 400 -23.42 15.15 17.24
C PHE A 400 -24.33 15.39 18.46
N GLY A 401 -23.76 15.75 19.62
CA GLY A 401 -24.46 15.98 20.87
C GLY A 401 -24.65 14.72 21.70
N THR A 402 -24.11 14.73 22.93
CA THR A 402 -24.08 13.55 23.83
C THR A 402 -25.45 13.12 24.36
N ALA A 403 -26.47 13.98 24.27
CA ALA A 403 -27.84 13.65 24.61
C ALA A 403 -28.60 12.99 23.45
N GLU A 404 -28.15 13.20 22.20
CA GLU A 404 -28.80 12.70 20.99
C GLU A 404 -28.05 11.52 20.35
N THR A 405 -26.87 11.19 20.89
CA THR A 405 -25.92 10.24 20.32
C THR A 405 -25.41 9.25 21.35
N THR A 406 -25.53 7.97 21.04
CA THR A 406 -25.04 6.84 21.84
C THR A 406 -23.81 6.18 21.19
N ILE A 407 -23.06 5.38 21.95
CA ILE A 407 -21.95 4.55 21.48
C ILE A 407 -22.17 3.12 21.99
N ILE A 408 -22.20 2.15 21.08
CA ILE A 408 -22.24 0.72 21.38
C ILE A 408 -20.88 0.12 21.02
N ASN A 409 -20.17 -0.49 21.98
CA ASN A 409 -18.93 -1.21 21.70
C ASN A 409 -19.22 -2.70 21.42
N GLN A 410 -18.74 -3.22 20.30
CA GLN A 410 -18.77 -4.63 19.93
C GLN A 410 -18.09 -5.51 20.99
N ASP A 411 -17.09 -4.99 21.72
CA ASP A 411 -16.41 -5.74 22.79
C ASP A 411 -17.35 -6.08 23.98
N GLU A 412 -18.50 -5.42 24.11
CA GLU A 412 -19.52 -5.72 25.14
C GLU A 412 -20.32 -7.01 24.82
N PHE A 413 -20.12 -7.61 23.63
CA PHE A 413 -20.89 -8.74 23.11
C PHE A 413 -20.03 -9.98 22.83
N TYR A 414 -18.79 -10.03 23.33
CA TYR A 414 -18.01 -11.28 23.33
C TYR A 414 -18.67 -12.34 24.21
N LYS A 415 -18.68 -13.58 23.71
CA LYS A 415 -18.96 -14.79 24.48
C LYS A 415 -17.86 -15.03 25.54
N THR A 416 -18.14 -15.85 26.54
CA THR A 416 -17.17 -16.18 27.60
C THR A 416 -16.07 -17.14 27.11
N GLU A 417 -14.95 -17.27 27.85
CA GLU A 417 -13.83 -18.15 27.46
C GLU A 417 -14.20 -19.64 27.32
N ASP A 418 -15.28 -20.08 27.98
CA ASP A 418 -15.80 -21.44 27.90
C ASP A 418 -16.73 -21.66 26.68
N GLU A 419 -17.10 -20.59 25.98
CA GLU A 419 -18.00 -20.56 24.80
C GLU A 419 -17.26 -20.19 23.49
N VAL A 420 -15.92 -20.06 23.53
CA VAL A 420 -15.08 -19.63 22.40
C VAL A 420 -14.03 -20.69 22.06
N ASP A 421 -13.90 -20.98 20.76
CA ASP A 421 -13.03 -22.03 20.25
C ASP A 421 -11.53 -21.81 20.50
N LYS A 422 -10.79 -22.92 20.50
CA LYS A 422 -9.39 -23.00 20.95
C LYS A 422 -8.46 -23.29 19.78
N ILE A 423 -7.82 -22.23 19.26
CA ILE A 423 -6.87 -22.30 18.16
C ILE A 423 -5.57 -22.96 18.65
N TYR A 424 -5.24 -24.13 18.09
CA TYR A 424 -3.91 -24.72 18.23
C TYR A 424 -2.90 -23.94 17.38
N HIS A 425 -1.78 -23.52 17.98
CA HIS A 425 -0.72 -22.84 17.25
C HIS A 425 0.68 -23.30 17.71
N PRO A 426 1.60 -23.67 16.80
CA PRO A 426 2.92 -24.20 17.19
C PRO A 426 3.74 -23.28 18.11
N ALA A 427 3.59 -21.96 17.98
CA ALA A 427 4.26 -21.01 18.88
C ALA A 427 3.61 -20.96 20.28
N ALA A 428 2.30 -21.22 20.40
CA ALA A 428 1.61 -21.25 21.69
C ALA A 428 2.17 -22.36 22.58
N VAL A 429 2.52 -23.52 22.02
CA VAL A 429 3.21 -24.63 22.74
C VAL A 429 4.51 -24.19 23.42
N THR A 430 5.14 -23.11 22.96
CA THR A 430 6.36 -22.53 23.54
C THR A 430 6.13 -21.23 24.33
N LEU A 431 4.89 -20.73 24.40
CA LEU A 431 4.55 -19.39 24.88
C LEU A 431 3.35 -19.34 25.85
N THR A 432 2.53 -20.38 25.91
CA THR A 432 1.40 -20.53 26.84
C THR A 432 1.47 -21.92 27.49
N GLU A 433 1.04 -22.03 28.75
CA GLU A 433 1.14 -23.29 29.51
C GLU A 433 0.27 -24.42 28.94
N GLN A 434 -0.73 -24.07 28.11
CA GLN A 434 -1.70 -25.01 27.56
C GLN A 434 -1.44 -25.34 26.07
N GLY A 435 -0.69 -24.51 25.34
CA GLY A 435 -0.37 -24.73 23.93
C GLY A 435 -1.40 -24.25 22.89
N TYR A 436 -2.38 -23.46 23.34
CA TYR A 436 -3.48 -22.91 22.51
C TYR A 436 -3.62 -21.39 22.70
N TYR A 437 -4.43 -20.77 21.84
CA TYR A 437 -4.94 -19.39 21.92
C TYR A 437 -6.48 -19.40 21.76
N TRP A 438 -7.22 -18.51 22.40
CA TRP A 438 -8.69 -18.42 22.25
C TRP A 438 -9.09 -17.61 21.01
N SER A 439 -10.14 -18.02 20.32
CA SER A 439 -10.54 -17.51 19.00
C SER A 439 -11.34 -16.20 19.02
N PHE A 440 -10.91 -15.20 19.81
CA PHE A 440 -11.64 -13.94 19.98
C PHE A 440 -11.65 -13.03 18.74
N ASP A 441 -10.67 -13.15 17.83
CA ASP A 441 -10.66 -12.42 16.55
C ASP A 441 -11.33 -13.25 15.42
N GLU A 442 -12.51 -13.83 15.69
CA GLU A 442 -13.47 -14.40 14.74
C GLU A 442 -14.91 -13.97 15.09
N LYS A 443 -15.82 -13.88 14.11
CA LYS A 443 -17.19 -13.36 14.34
C LYS A 443 -18.02 -14.29 15.23
N GLU A 444 -17.70 -15.58 15.24
CA GLU A 444 -18.34 -16.63 16.02
C GLU A 444 -18.15 -16.42 17.53
N ALA A 445 -17.16 -15.62 17.95
CA ALA A 445 -16.96 -15.21 19.34
C ALA A 445 -17.90 -14.07 19.79
N ILE A 446 -18.73 -13.52 18.91
CA ILE A 446 -19.69 -12.44 19.20
C ILE A 446 -21.12 -13.00 19.31
N ASN A 447 -21.91 -12.49 20.27
CA ASN A 447 -23.35 -12.67 20.30
C ASN A 447 -24.03 -11.67 19.33
N ILE A 448 -24.05 -12.04 18.04
CA ILE A 448 -24.51 -11.16 16.95
C ILE A 448 -25.98 -10.74 17.14
N ASP A 449 -26.86 -11.64 17.60
CA ASP A 449 -28.28 -11.33 17.83
C ASP A 449 -28.47 -10.31 18.96
N GLN A 450 -27.78 -10.47 20.10
CA GLN A 450 -27.84 -9.51 21.20
C GLN A 450 -27.27 -8.13 20.80
N PHE A 451 -26.20 -8.12 20.00
CA PHE A 451 -25.59 -6.90 19.47
C PHE A 451 -26.55 -6.17 18.50
N LYS A 452 -27.13 -6.92 17.56
CA LYS A 452 -28.16 -6.47 16.61
C LYS A 452 -29.41 -5.93 17.32
N GLU A 453 -29.89 -6.63 18.35
CA GLU A 453 -31.04 -6.17 19.13
C GLU A 453 -30.72 -4.87 19.86
N ARG A 454 -29.54 -4.74 20.51
CA ARG A 454 -29.15 -3.51 21.19
C ARG A 454 -29.08 -2.31 20.24
N ILE A 455 -28.54 -2.48 19.03
CA ILE A 455 -28.54 -1.45 17.98
C ILE A 455 -29.98 -1.07 17.61
N LEU A 456 -30.87 -2.04 17.41
CA LEU A 456 -32.29 -1.84 17.08
C LEU A 456 -33.15 -1.29 18.23
N GLN A 457 -32.72 -1.42 19.48
CA GLN A 457 -33.34 -0.78 20.64
C GLN A 457 -32.89 0.69 20.71
N GLU A 458 -31.58 0.96 20.64
CA GLU A 458 -31.04 2.31 20.74
C GLU A 458 -31.37 3.21 19.55
N SER A 459 -31.50 2.65 18.33
CA SER A 459 -31.91 3.40 17.13
C SER A 459 -33.38 3.88 17.15
N LYS A 460 -34.14 3.53 18.19
CA LYS A 460 -35.50 4.06 18.46
C LYS A 460 -35.49 5.21 19.48
N VAL A 461 -34.37 5.42 20.17
CA VAL A 461 -34.22 6.39 21.28
C VAL A 461 -33.30 7.55 20.89
N TYR A 462 -32.18 7.25 20.23
CA TYR A 462 -31.15 8.23 19.85
C TYR A 462 -31.26 8.62 18.38
N LYS A 463 -30.90 9.86 18.04
CA LYS A 463 -30.80 10.31 16.64
C LYS A 463 -29.58 9.75 15.93
N ASN A 464 -28.53 9.38 16.68
CA ASN A 464 -27.32 8.78 16.14
C ASN A 464 -26.87 7.61 17.02
N VAL A 465 -26.60 6.45 16.40
CA VAL A 465 -25.97 5.30 17.04
C VAL A 465 -24.57 5.15 16.44
N ILE A 466 -23.54 5.29 17.27
CA ILE A 466 -22.16 5.03 16.86
C ILE A 466 -21.79 3.61 17.28
N ILE A 467 -21.34 2.80 16.34
CA ILE A 467 -20.83 1.45 16.58
C ILE A 467 -19.30 1.48 16.58
N ASP A 468 -18.66 0.88 17.57
CA ASP A 468 -17.21 0.67 17.63
C ASP A 468 -16.91 -0.83 17.64
N GLY A 469 -16.09 -1.36 16.71
CA GLY A 469 -15.79 -2.80 16.68
C GLY A 469 -14.62 -3.18 15.76
N ASN A 470 -14.05 -4.38 15.92
CA ASN A 470 -12.98 -4.90 15.06
C ASN A 470 -13.54 -5.65 13.84
N MET A 471 -14.69 -6.31 13.95
CA MET A 471 -15.22 -7.29 12.99
C MET A 471 -16.56 -6.87 12.35
N ILE A 472 -16.98 -5.62 12.48
CA ILE A 472 -18.27 -5.10 11.97
C ILE A 472 -18.56 -5.46 10.50
N THR A 473 -17.53 -5.56 9.64
CA THR A 473 -17.68 -5.87 8.21
C THR A 473 -18.00 -7.33 7.90
N GLU A 474 -17.81 -8.23 8.88
CA GLU A 474 -17.96 -9.68 8.75
C GLU A 474 -19.37 -10.17 9.17
N MET A 475 -20.19 -9.27 9.72
CA MET A 475 -21.54 -9.54 10.22
C MET A 475 -22.58 -8.82 9.34
N ASP A 476 -23.18 -9.54 8.39
CA ASP A 476 -24.08 -8.98 7.38
C ASP A 476 -25.26 -8.23 7.99
N GLU A 477 -25.83 -8.78 9.06
CA GLU A 477 -26.96 -8.22 9.81
C GLU A 477 -26.65 -6.87 10.45
N ILE A 478 -25.38 -6.61 10.76
CA ILE A 478 -24.92 -5.35 11.34
C ILE A 478 -24.62 -4.34 10.21
N VAL A 479 -24.03 -4.80 9.11
CA VAL A 479 -23.76 -3.96 7.93
C VAL A 479 -25.05 -3.49 7.25
N GLU A 480 -26.10 -4.31 7.23
CA GLU A 480 -27.42 -3.91 6.72
C GLU A 480 -28.03 -2.74 7.49
N LEU A 481 -27.90 -2.72 8.83
CA LEU A 481 -28.41 -1.65 9.69
C LEU A 481 -27.65 -0.33 9.51
N CYS A 482 -26.32 -0.40 9.37
CA CYS A 482 -25.45 0.76 9.21
C CYS A 482 -25.84 1.63 8.00
N ASP A 483 -25.67 2.95 8.12
CA ASP A 483 -25.75 3.90 7.01
C ASP A 483 -24.38 4.17 6.38
N GLN A 484 -23.33 4.19 7.20
CA GLN A 484 -21.93 4.35 6.77
C GLN A 484 -21.01 3.53 7.68
N ILE A 485 -19.96 2.95 7.10
CA ILE A 485 -18.92 2.18 7.81
C ILE A 485 -17.54 2.71 7.42
N VAL A 486 -16.78 3.19 8.42
CA VAL A 486 -15.41 3.67 8.23
C VAL A 486 -14.42 2.67 8.82
N VAL A 487 -13.69 1.99 7.94
CA VAL A 487 -12.63 1.04 8.33
C VAL A 487 -11.33 1.80 8.56
N LEU A 488 -10.88 1.85 9.81
CA LEU A 488 -9.59 2.43 10.18
C LEU A 488 -8.46 1.44 9.93
N THR A 489 -7.49 1.86 9.11
CA THR A 489 -6.36 1.02 8.68
C THR A 489 -5.06 1.42 9.36
N LEU A 490 -4.29 0.43 9.83
CA LEU A 490 -3.09 0.66 10.64
C LEU A 490 -1.98 -0.35 10.31
N ASP A 491 -0.73 0.13 10.19
CA ASP A 491 0.41 -0.75 9.93
C ASP A 491 0.81 -1.56 11.18
N PHE A 492 1.35 -2.76 10.97
CA PHE A 492 1.73 -3.70 12.02
C PHE A 492 2.59 -3.06 13.12
N LYS A 493 3.60 -2.25 12.75
CA LYS A 493 4.51 -1.63 13.73
C LYS A 493 3.78 -0.63 14.62
N THR A 494 2.89 0.18 14.05
CA THR A 494 2.13 1.16 14.83
C THR A 494 1.02 0.50 15.64
N CYS A 495 0.41 -0.58 15.14
CA CYS A 495 -0.54 -1.38 15.91
C CYS A 495 0.15 -2.01 17.13
N ARG A 496 1.23 -2.77 16.91
CA ARG A 496 2.03 -3.42 17.95
C ARG A 496 2.46 -2.43 19.03
N ARG A 497 3.14 -1.34 18.63
CA ARG A 497 3.61 -0.29 19.56
C ARG A 497 2.49 0.37 20.37
N ARG A 498 1.28 0.49 19.79
CA ARG A 498 0.11 1.02 20.53
C ARG A 498 -0.53 -0.03 21.43
N ARG A 499 -0.43 -1.34 21.12
CA ARG A 499 -0.94 -2.45 21.94
C ARG A 499 -0.01 -2.74 23.12
N GLU A 500 1.30 -2.82 22.89
CA GLU A 500 2.36 -2.89 23.92
C GLU A 500 2.32 -1.73 24.93
N ALA A 501 1.78 -0.57 24.53
CA ALA A 501 1.64 0.61 25.39
C ALA A 501 0.30 0.68 26.17
N ARG A 502 -0.60 -0.31 26.04
CA ARG A 502 -1.79 -0.46 26.89
C ARG A 502 -1.48 -1.43 28.03
N THR A 503 -1.59 -0.97 29.26
CA THR A 503 -1.47 -1.79 30.49
C THR A 503 -2.83 -2.14 31.09
N ASP A 504 -3.92 -1.90 30.35
CA ASP A 504 -5.32 -1.96 30.77
C ASP A 504 -6.14 -3.02 30.01
N TYR A 505 -5.48 -3.95 29.32
CA TYR A 505 -6.13 -5.11 28.70
C TYR A 505 -6.45 -6.16 29.78
N VAL A 506 -7.73 -6.54 29.89
CA VAL A 506 -8.23 -7.50 30.89
C VAL A 506 -9.15 -8.51 30.19
N PRO A 507 -8.83 -9.82 30.17
CA PRO A 507 -7.54 -10.40 30.57
C PRO A 507 -6.38 -9.85 29.70
N PRO A 508 -5.12 -9.89 30.19
CA PRO A 508 -3.97 -9.48 29.39
C PRO A 508 -3.73 -10.44 28.21
N ASP A 509 -3.22 -9.91 27.10
CA ASP A 509 -2.86 -10.71 25.92
C ASP A 509 -1.93 -11.88 26.28
N THR A 510 -2.29 -13.10 25.85
CA THR A 510 -1.39 -14.25 25.99
C THR A 510 -0.14 -14.08 25.11
N PRO A 511 1.06 -14.54 25.53
CA PRO A 511 2.30 -14.24 24.82
C PRO A 511 2.29 -14.70 23.36
N GLY A 512 2.51 -13.74 22.44
CA GLY A 512 2.47 -13.95 20.99
C GLY A 512 1.07 -13.99 20.36
N TYR A 513 -0.02 -13.80 21.12
CA TYR A 513 -1.39 -13.77 20.59
C TYR A 513 -1.56 -12.73 19.47
N PHE A 514 -0.99 -11.53 19.67
CA PHE A 514 -1.10 -10.44 18.71
C PHE A 514 -0.45 -10.78 17.35
N GLU A 515 0.76 -11.31 17.35
CA GLU A 515 1.49 -11.69 16.14
C GLU A 515 0.89 -12.90 15.42
N ASN A 516 0.41 -13.88 16.19
CA ASN A 516 0.01 -15.19 15.66
C ASN A 516 -1.48 -15.30 15.32
N VAL A 517 -2.35 -14.54 16.01
CA VAL A 517 -3.81 -14.60 15.86
C VAL A 517 -4.38 -13.23 15.48
N ALA A 518 -4.34 -12.24 16.37
CA ALA A 518 -5.15 -11.02 16.23
C ALA A 518 -4.78 -10.16 15.00
N PHE A 519 -3.49 -9.97 14.70
CA PHE A 519 -3.10 -9.20 13.53
C PHE A 519 -3.31 -9.98 12.21
N PRO A 520 -2.97 -11.28 12.11
CA PRO A 520 -3.40 -12.12 10.99
C PRO A 520 -4.92 -12.12 10.74
N ALA A 521 -5.73 -12.18 11.82
CA ALA A 521 -7.18 -12.09 11.74
C ALA A 521 -7.63 -10.75 11.17
N TYR A 522 -7.16 -9.63 11.73
CA TYR A 522 -7.40 -8.28 11.20
C TYR A 522 -7.05 -8.15 9.70
N LEU A 523 -5.98 -8.77 9.22
CA LEU A 523 -5.64 -8.74 7.79
C LEU A 523 -6.66 -9.49 6.91
N ARG A 524 -7.32 -10.55 7.41
CA ARG A 524 -8.43 -11.21 6.71
C ARG A 524 -9.66 -10.31 6.66
N HIS A 525 -10.09 -9.77 7.80
CA HIS A 525 -11.25 -8.88 7.87
C HIS A 525 -11.06 -7.61 7.02
N LEU A 526 -9.84 -7.06 6.98
CA LEU A 526 -9.51 -5.93 6.11
C LEU A 526 -9.63 -6.27 4.62
N GLU A 527 -9.24 -7.47 4.21
CA GLU A 527 -9.37 -7.93 2.82
C GLU A 527 -10.82 -8.29 2.46
N ASN A 528 -11.60 -8.83 3.41
CA ASN A 528 -13.03 -9.05 3.26
C ASN A 528 -13.79 -7.73 3.13
N ALA A 529 -13.53 -6.77 4.03
CA ALA A 529 -14.01 -5.40 3.94
C ALA A 529 -13.64 -4.75 2.60
N ARG A 530 -12.40 -4.93 2.11
CA ARG A 530 -11.96 -4.40 0.80
C ARG A 530 -12.83 -4.94 -0.34
N LYS A 531 -13.00 -6.27 -0.44
CA LYS A 531 -13.86 -6.90 -1.45
C LYS A 531 -15.29 -6.38 -1.36
N ARG A 532 -15.89 -6.43 -0.15
CA ARG A 532 -17.25 -5.97 0.13
C ARG A 532 -17.47 -4.51 -0.27
N SER A 533 -16.49 -3.64 0.00
CA SER A 533 -16.60 -2.21 -0.31
C SER A 533 -16.75 -1.88 -1.80
N ARG A 534 -16.38 -2.78 -2.71
CA ARG A 534 -16.55 -2.55 -4.15
C ARG A 534 -18.01 -2.65 -4.58
N THR A 535 -18.85 -3.43 -3.89
CA THR A 535 -20.28 -3.55 -4.17
C THR A 535 -21.15 -2.83 -3.14
N ASP A 536 -20.73 -2.76 -1.88
CA ASP A 536 -21.42 -2.04 -0.81
C ASP A 536 -20.94 -0.57 -0.74
N PRO A 537 -21.78 0.42 -1.11
CA PRO A 537 -21.39 1.82 -1.08
C PRO A 537 -21.07 2.34 0.32
N LYS A 538 -21.66 1.78 1.39
CA LYS A 538 -21.55 2.28 2.78
C LYS A 538 -20.11 2.26 3.31
N ILE A 539 -19.26 1.37 2.80
CA ILE A 539 -17.93 1.08 3.35
C ILE A 539 -16.85 1.98 2.72
N THR A 540 -16.11 2.72 3.55
CA THR A 540 -14.94 3.54 3.16
C THR A 540 -13.75 3.24 4.09
N PHE A 541 -12.53 3.58 3.64
CA PHE A 541 -11.29 3.37 4.40
C PHE A 541 -10.60 4.69 4.72
N ILE A 542 -9.91 4.72 5.88
CA ILE A 542 -9.02 5.80 6.29
C ILE A 542 -7.73 5.19 6.84
N ASP A 543 -6.58 5.79 6.52
CA ASP A 543 -5.28 5.39 7.06
C ASP A 543 -4.95 6.21 8.32
N VAL A 544 -4.80 5.50 9.45
CA VAL A 544 -4.46 6.06 10.76
C VAL A 544 -3.05 5.68 11.23
N SER A 545 -2.18 5.22 10.31
CA SER A 545 -0.77 4.88 10.55
C SER A 545 0.18 6.08 10.51
N GLY A 546 -0.22 7.18 9.87
CA GLY A 546 0.59 8.40 9.80
C GLY A 546 0.91 8.98 11.19
N PRO A 547 1.98 9.79 11.31
CA PRO A 547 2.20 10.58 12.51
C PRO A 547 0.98 11.48 12.71
N ARG A 548 0.39 11.44 13.92
CA ARG A 548 -0.63 12.40 14.31
C ARG A 548 -0.01 13.80 14.25
N PHE A 549 -0.78 14.79 13.80
CA PHE A 549 -0.32 16.17 13.77
C PHE A 549 0.19 16.58 15.16
N GLU A 550 1.20 17.46 15.21
CA GLU A 550 1.81 17.91 16.47
C GLU A 550 0.74 18.51 17.43
N ASN A 551 -0.39 18.98 16.89
CA ASN A 551 -1.63 19.25 17.61
C ASN A 551 -2.68 18.12 17.51
N LYS A 552 -3.14 17.63 18.67
CA LYS A 552 -4.22 16.62 18.79
C LYS A 552 -5.60 17.14 18.34
N SER A 553 -5.94 18.41 18.57
CA SER A 553 -7.28 18.93 18.22
C SER A 553 -7.43 19.12 16.71
N GLU A 554 -6.39 19.61 16.04
CA GLU A 554 -6.28 19.68 14.59
C GLU A 554 -6.41 18.29 13.95
N SER A 555 -5.70 17.29 14.49
CA SER A 555 -5.84 15.89 14.05
C SER A 555 -7.29 15.41 14.06
N ILE A 556 -8.05 15.72 15.12
CA ILE A 556 -9.45 15.32 15.27
C ILE A 556 -10.35 16.06 14.28
N GLN A 557 -10.11 17.35 14.03
CA GLN A 557 -10.87 18.13 13.05
C GLN A 557 -10.62 17.65 11.61
N ASP A 558 -9.38 17.27 11.26
CA ASP A 558 -9.05 16.72 9.94
C ASP A 558 -9.68 15.34 9.74
N PHE A 559 -9.59 14.42 10.72
CA PHE A 559 -10.31 13.14 10.64
C PHE A 559 -11.84 13.31 10.57
N ARG A 560 -12.42 14.29 11.27
CA ARG A 560 -13.85 14.61 11.17
C ARG A 560 -14.24 15.02 9.74
N ARG A 561 -13.44 15.89 9.09
CA ARG A 561 -13.64 16.29 7.69
C ARG A 561 -13.51 15.10 6.73
N GLN A 562 -12.46 14.31 6.88
CA GLN A 562 -12.23 13.12 6.06
C GLN A 562 -13.35 12.06 6.18
N ILE A 563 -14.08 12.04 7.31
CA ILE A 563 -15.17 11.08 7.55
C ILE A 563 -16.53 11.61 7.07
N LEU A 564 -16.86 12.86 7.40
CA LEU A 564 -18.20 13.41 7.20
C LEU A 564 -18.35 14.28 5.95
N ASN A 565 -17.27 14.90 5.48
CA ASN A 565 -17.33 15.92 4.41
C ASN A 565 -16.65 15.49 3.09
N ASP A 566 -15.97 14.34 3.10
CA ASP A 566 -15.25 13.79 1.94
C ASP A 566 -15.81 12.39 1.57
N HIS A 567 -16.69 12.35 0.58
CA HIS A 567 -17.43 11.15 0.13
C HIS A 567 -16.65 10.43 -0.97
N ILE A 568 -15.64 9.66 -0.57
CA ILE A 568 -14.75 8.95 -1.50
C ILE A 568 -15.24 7.50 -1.67
N LYS A 569 -15.38 7.05 -2.92
CA LYS A 569 -15.81 5.69 -3.26
C LYS A 569 -15.05 5.10 -4.44
N LEU A 570 -14.63 3.86 -4.27
CA LEU A 570 -14.17 2.96 -5.33
C LEU A 570 -15.17 1.81 -5.41
N THR A 571 -15.77 1.54 -6.58
CA THR A 571 -16.88 0.59 -6.71
C THR A 571 -16.92 -0.10 -8.07
N ASP A 572 -17.30 -1.38 -8.14
CA ASP A 572 -17.54 -2.08 -9.40
C ASP A 572 -18.93 -1.74 -10.01
N LEU A 573 -19.80 -1.06 -9.24
CA LEU A 573 -21.14 -0.65 -9.67
C LEU A 573 -21.13 0.59 -10.58
N LYS A 574 -22.22 0.76 -11.33
CA LYS A 574 -22.49 1.98 -12.10
C LYS A 574 -22.66 3.18 -11.17
N ILE A 575 -22.01 4.30 -11.50
CA ILE A 575 -22.14 5.55 -10.74
C ILE A 575 -23.34 6.33 -11.27
N GLU A 576 -24.36 6.51 -10.41
CA GLU A 576 -25.49 7.40 -10.68
C GLU A 576 -25.16 8.81 -10.21
N VAL A 577 -24.91 9.73 -11.17
CA VAL A 577 -24.39 11.09 -10.93
C VAL A 577 -25.23 11.85 -9.89
N GLY A 578 -26.56 11.75 -9.97
CA GLY A 578 -27.46 12.44 -9.04
C GLY A 578 -27.35 11.99 -7.58
N VAL A 579 -26.83 10.79 -7.30
CA VAL A 579 -26.52 10.35 -5.93
C VAL A 579 -25.24 11.03 -5.42
N VAL A 580 -24.25 11.19 -6.30
CA VAL A 580 -22.98 11.88 -5.98
C VAL A 580 -23.23 13.37 -5.71
N ASP A 581 -24.13 14.00 -6.48
CA ASP A 581 -24.52 15.40 -6.29
C ASP A 581 -25.37 15.61 -5.02
N GLN A 582 -26.20 14.63 -4.64
CA GLN A 582 -26.93 14.67 -3.36
C GLN A 582 -25.99 14.59 -2.16
N LEU A 583 -24.93 13.76 -2.23
CA LEU A 583 -23.94 13.63 -1.15
C LEU A 583 -23.15 14.94 -0.88
N VAL A 584 -23.00 15.81 -1.88
CA VAL A 584 -22.35 17.12 -1.67
C VAL A 584 -23.33 18.26 -1.38
N SER A 585 -24.63 17.99 -1.37
CA SER A 585 -25.65 19.00 -1.07
C SER A 585 -25.55 19.45 0.39
N HIS A 586 -25.32 20.74 0.61
CA HIS A 586 -25.14 21.31 1.95
C HIS A 586 -25.88 22.66 2.06
N PRO A 587 -26.67 22.92 3.13
CA PRO A 587 -27.54 24.11 3.21
C PRO A 587 -26.87 25.48 3.07
N SER A 588 -25.55 25.58 3.26
CA SER A 588 -24.77 26.81 3.08
C SER A 588 -24.02 26.92 1.74
N CYS A 589 -24.32 26.06 0.77
CA CYS A 589 -23.69 26.07 -0.55
C CYS A 589 -24.61 26.61 -1.64
N GLY A 590 -24.26 27.77 -2.20
CA GLY A 590 -24.92 28.35 -3.38
C GLY A 590 -24.45 27.75 -4.72
N ALA A 591 -23.55 26.78 -4.70
CA ALA A 591 -23.11 26.07 -5.90
C ALA A 591 -22.67 24.62 -5.61
N ILE A 592 -23.06 23.73 -6.51
CA ILE A 592 -22.48 22.40 -6.73
C ILE A 592 -21.85 22.41 -8.14
N SER A 593 -20.72 21.73 -8.31
CA SER A 593 -20.08 21.55 -9.62
C SER A 593 -19.59 20.12 -9.76
N THR A 594 -19.92 19.51 -10.90
CA THR A 594 -19.80 18.07 -11.12
C THR A 594 -19.06 17.78 -12.42
N PHE A 595 -17.92 17.09 -12.31
CA PHE A 595 -17.23 16.49 -13.45
C PHE A 595 -17.71 15.04 -13.61
N ASN A 596 -18.28 14.74 -14.79
CA ASN A 596 -18.66 13.38 -15.18
C ASN A 596 -17.73 12.87 -16.30
N GLY A 597 -16.80 11.98 -15.95
CA GLY A 597 -15.91 11.31 -16.88
C GLY A 597 -16.61 10.14 -17.56
N VAL A 598 -17.11 10.34 -18.78
CA VAL A 598 -17.85 9.34 -19.57
C VAL A 598 -16.95 8.66 -20.61
N THR A 599 -17.09 7.34 -20.73
CA THR A 599 -16.38 6.53 -21.72
C THR A 599 -16.82 6.85 -23.15
N ARG A 600 -15.88 7.22 -24.02
CA ARG A 600 -16.13 7.53 -25.44
C ARG A 600 -15.94 6.30 -26.33
N ASP A 601 -16.61 6.28 -27.47
CA ASP A 601 -16.54 5.21 -28.47
C ASP A 601 -15.25 5.21 -29.29
N ASN A 602 -14.39 6.22 -29.13
CA ASN A 602 -13.16 6.39 -29.88
C ASN A 602 -12.00 6.91 -29.03
N HIS A 603 -10.79 6.44 -29.35
CA HIS A 603 -9.53 6.97 -28.83
C HIS A 603 -8.41 6.77 -29.85
N ALA A 604 -7.57 7.79 -30.07
CA ALA A 604 -6.44 7.77 -31.00
C ALA A 604 -6.75 7.17 -32.40
N GLY A 605 -7.92 7.51 -32.96
CA GLY A 605 -8.37 7.03 -34.29
C GLY A 605 -8.89 5.59 -34.33
N LYS A 606 -9.02 4.91 -33.19
CA LYS A 606 -9.58 3.54 -33.09
C LYS A 606 -10.92 3.55 -32.37
N LYS A 607 -11.79 2.58 -32.70
CA LYS A 607 -13.07 2.38 -32.04
C LYS A 607 -12.90 1.59 -30.74
N VAL A 608 -13.29 2.18 -29.61
CA VAL A 608 -13.28 1.57 -28.27
C VAL A 608 -14.54 0.71 -28.09
N VAL A 609 -14.40 -0.46 -27.47
CA VAL A 609 -15.53 -1.34 -27.10
C VAL A 609 -16.00 -1.04 -25.69
N HIS A 610 -15.05 -1.03 -24.75
CA HIS A 610 -15.25 -0.74 -23.35
C HIS A 610 -13.92 -0.32 -22.71
N LEU A 611 -13.98 0.28 -21.52
CA LEU A 611 -12.83 0.45 -20.64
C LEU A 611 -12.95 -0.51 -19.46
N SER A 612 -11.83 -0.92 -18.88
CA SER A 612 -11.83 -1.55 -17.55
C SER A 612 -10.88 -0.83 -16.62
N TYR A 613 -11.17 -0.77 -15.32
CA TYR A 613 -10.36 -0.06 -14.33
C TYR A 613 -10.04 -0.96 -13.13
N ASP A 614 -8.84 -0.82 -12.57
CA ASP A 614 -8.45 -1.49 -11.31
C ASP A 614 -7.45 -0.61 -10.53
N CYS A 615 -7.31 -0.86 -9.23
CA CYS A 615 -6.48 -0.04 -8.35
C CYS A 615 -6.00 -0.83 -7.13
N HIS A 616 -5.01 -0.28 -6.41
CA HIS A 616 -4.68 -0.76 -5.06
C HIS A 616 -5.57 -0.01 -4.05
N ASP A 617 -6.74 -0.55 -3.73
CA ASP A 617 -7.87 0.15 -3.08
C ASP A 617 -7.43 1.03 -1.89
N LEU A 618 -6.74 0.47 -0.89
CA LEU A 618 -6.34 1.22 0.31
C LEU A 618 -5.35 2.37 0.03
N MET A 619 -4.51 2.24 -1.00
CA MET A 619 -3.56 3.27 -1.42
C MET A 619 -4.28 4.34 -2.27
N ALA A 620 -5.26 3.95 -3.08
CA ALA A 620 -6.16 4.87 -3.77
C ALA A 620 -6.99 5.69 -2.77
N TYR A 621 -7.66 5.07 -1.79
CA TYR A 621 -8.33 5.78 -0.69
C TYR A 621 -7.38 6.75 0.02
N LYS A 622 -6.18 6.30 0.43
CA LYS A 622 -5.17 7.17 1.07
C LYS A 622 -4.76 8.38 0.19
N LYS A 623 -4.57 8.17 -1.13
CA LYS A 623 -4.19 9.26 -2.03
C LYS A 623 -5.34 10.21 -2.33
N LEU A 624 -6.56 9.71 -2.54
CA LEU A 624 -7.76 10.54 -2.74
C LEU A 624 -8.07 11.39 -1.49
N ARG A 625 -7.95 10.82 -0.28
CA ARG A 625 -8.01 11.56 1.01
C ARG A 625 -6.95 12.67 1.07
N GLY A 626 -5.73 12.37 0.63
CA GLY A 626 -4.65 13.35 0.52
C GLY A 626 -4.97 14.50 -0.45
N ILE A 627 -5.52 14.18 -1.62
CA ILE A 627 -5.95 15.15 -2.65
C ILE A 627 -7.08 16.05 -2.12
N CYS A 628 -8.07 15.51 -1.40
CA CYS A 628 -9.09 16.33 -0.72
C CYS A 628 -8.45 17.28 0.30
N SER A 629 -7.50 16.80 1.10
CA SER A 629 -6.76 17.61 2.08
C SER A 629 -5.81 18.64 1.42
N GLU A 630 -5.38 18.43 0.17
CA GLU A 630 -4.59 19.37 -0.64
C GLU A 630 -5.52 20.49 -1.17
N VAL A 631 -6.60 20.13 -1.86
CA VAL A 631 -7.57 21.10 -2.42
C VAL A 631 -8.28 21.91 -1.34
N ARG A 632 -8.60 21.33 -0.17
CA ARG A 632 -9.18 22.08 0.97
C ARG A 632 -8.22 23.07 1.64
N LYS A 633 -6.91 22.97 1.40
CA LYS A 633 -5.91 23.98 1.84
C LYS A 633 -5.78 25.11 0.85
N GLU A 634 -5.89 24.84 -0.45
CA GLU A 634 -5.94 25.85 -1.50
C GLU A 634 -7.28 26.61 -1.50
N LEU A 635 -8.39 25.91 -1.24
CA LEU A 635 -9.76 26.40 -1.35
C LEU A 635 -10.59 26.10 -0.07
N PRO A 636 -10.37 26.85 1.04
CA PRO A 636 -11.01 26.58 2.34
C PRO A 636 -12.55 26.69 2.36
N ASP A 637 -13.15 27.33 1.36
CA ASP A 637 -14.60 27.52 1.26
C ASP A 637 -15.36 26.25 0.86
N ILE A 638 -14.70 25.24 0.31
CA ILE A 638 -15.31 23.96 -0.05
C ILE A 638 -15.91 23.30 1.20
N LYS A 639 -17.20 22.94 1.15
CA LYS A 639 -17.89 22.25 2.24
C LYS A 639 -17.80 20.75 2.02
N GLU A 640 -18.43 20.25 0.97
CA GLU A 640 -18.42 18.83 0.63
C GLU A 640 -17.57 18.54 -0.61
N ILE A 641 -16.92 17.37 -0.62
CA ILE A 641 -16.25 16.79 -1.79
C ILE A 641 -16.74 15.36 -1.95
N ALA A 642 -17.11 14.94 -3.15
CA ALA A 642 -17.35 13.55 -3.49
C ALA A 642 -16.46 13.12 -4.65
N ILE A 643 -15.85 11.93 -4.54
CA ILE A 643 -14.99 11.32 -5.56
C ILE A 643 -15.41 9.86 -5.71
N PHE A 644 -16.16 9.56 -6.76
CA PHE A 644 -16.63 8.22 -7.09
C PHE A 644 -15.88 7.74 -8.32
N HIS A 645 -15.12 6.65 -8.22
CA HIS A 645 -14.46 6.01 -9.35
C HIS A 645 -14.95 4.57 -9.51
N ARG A 646 -15.34 4.23 -10.74
CA ARG A 646 -15.76 2.88 -11.10
C ARG A 646 -14.54 2.01 -11.38
N LEU A 647 -14.59 0.79 -10.90
CA LEU A 647 -13.65 -0.31 -11.12
C LEU A 647 -14.35 -1.40 -11.95
N GLY A 648 -13.59 -2.41 -12.39
CA GLY A 648 -14.09 -3.39 -13.33
C GLY A 648 -14.44 -2.74 -14.68
N ARG A 649 -15.39 -3.33 -15.40
CA ARG A 649 -15.77 -2.91 -16.76
C ARG A 649 -16.74 -1.71 -16.75
N VAL A 650 -16.45 -0.76 -17.64
CA VAL A 650 -17.23 0.44 -17.94
C VAL A 650 -17.48 0.49 -19.45
N ASP A 651 -18.74 0.38 -19.87
CA ASP A 651 -19.09 0.39 -21.28
C ASP A 651 -19.13 1.82 -21.88
N VAL A 652 -19.11 1.91 -23.21
CA VAL A 652 -19.21 3.20 -23.93
C VAL A 652 -20.51 3.91 -23.58
N GLY A 653 -20.42 5.21 -23.27
CA GLY A 653 -21.52 6.02 -22.78
C GLY A 653 -21.72 5.98 -21.25
N GLU A 654 -20.99 5.14 -20.52
CA GLU A 654 -21.06 5.07 -19.06
C GLU A 654 -19.97 5.88 -18.35
N SER A 655 -20.31 6.39 -17.16
CA SER A 655 -19.38 7.08 -16.26
C SER A 655 -18.35 6.13 -15.67
N SER A 656 -17.07 6.45 -15.84
CA SER A 656 -15.94 5.81 -15.16
C SER A 656 -15.52 6.55 -13.90
N VAL A 657 -15.71 7.87 -13.84
CA VAL A 657 -15.42 8.70 -12.67
C VAL A 657 -16.42 9.85 -12.58
N VAL A 658 -16.89 10.15 -11.37
CA VAL A 658 -17.68 11.34 -11.05
C VAL A 658 -17.04 12.03 -9.87
N ILE A 659 -16.74 13.32 -10.02
CA ILE A 659 -16.27 14.18 -8.95
C ILE A 659 -17.30 15.29 -8.80
N SER A 660 -17.81 15.50 -7.59
CA SER A 660 -18.70 16.60 -7.27
C SER A 660 -18.15 17.38 -6.09
N THR A 661 -18.37 18.69 -6.05
CA THR A 661 -17.98 19.54 -4.91
C THR A 661 -19.06 20.56 -4.62
N SER A 662 -19.14 21.04 -3.37
CA SER A 662 -20.02 22.16 -3.02
C SER A 662 -19.31 23.28 -2.27
N SER A 663 -19.76 24.51 -2.51
CA SER A 663 -19.26 25.72 -1.84
C SER A 663 -20.32 26.83 -1.83
N PRO A 664 -20.15 27.88 -1.00
CA PRO A 664 -20.99 29.08 -1.05
C PRO A 664 -21.03 29.77 -2.42
N HIS A 665 -19.96 29.68 -3.23
CA HIS A 665 -19.78 30.48 -4.44
C HIS A 665 -19.24 29.68 -5.63
N ARG A 666 -19.93 29.78 -6.78
CA ARG A 666 -19.67 28.98 -7.99
C ARG A 666 -18.21 28.90 -8.46
N LYS A 667 -17.41 29.96 -8.30
CA LYS A 667 -15.99 29.96 -8.70
C LYS A 667 -15.23 28.84 -7.97
N THR A 668 -15.36 28.79 -6.65
CA THR A 668 -14.58 27.88 -5.80
C THR A 668 -14.90 26.41 -6.09
N SER A 669 -16.18 26.06 -6.27
CA SER A 669 -16.60 24.69 -6.62
C SER A 669 -16.16 24.29 -8.03
N ILE A 670 -16.25 25.16 -9.04
CA ILE A 670 -15.74 24.87 -10.39
C ILE A 670 -14.22 24.66 -10.36
N GLU A 671 -13.49 25.54 -9.67
CA GLU A 671 -12.02 25.51 -9.53
C GLU A 671 -11.55 24.26 -8.77
N ALA A 672 -12.21 23.90 -7.67
CA ALA A 672 -11.94 22.67 -6.92
C ALA A 672 -12.23 21.42 -7.75
N THR A 673 -13.34 21.37 -8.48
CA THR A 673 -13.72 20.20 -9.29
C THR A 673 -12.70 19.95 -10.40
N GLY A 674 -12.17 21.02 -11.01
CA GLY A 674 -11.03 20.95 -11.95
C GLY A 674 -9.75 20.44 -11.28
N ARG A 675 -9.32 21.06 -10.17
CA ARG A 675 -8.12 20.63 -9.43
C ARG A 675 -8.21 19.17 -8.98
N LEU A 676 -9.37 18.71 -8.52
CA LEU A 676 -9.59 17.33 -8.07
C LEU A 676 -9.46 16.30 -9.21
N ILE A 677 -9.99 16.56 -10.42
CA ILE A 677 -9.83 15.61 -11.53
C ILE A 677 -8.38 15.55 -12.02
N ASP A 678 -7.68 16.68 -12.06
CA ASP A 678 -6.27 16.73 -12.49
C ASP A 678 -5.36 16.03 -11.47
N LEU A 679 -5.51 16.33 -10.18
CA LEU A 679 -4.77 15.68 -9.10
C LEU A 679 -5.10 14.18 -8.97
N LEU A 680 -6.33 13.76 -9.29
CA LEU A 680 -6.69 12.33 -9.38
C LEU A 680 -5.95 11.65 -10.52
N LYS A 681 -5.91 12.25 -11.72
CA LYS A 681 -5.22 11.68 -12.90
C LYS A 681 -3.71 11.56 -12.69
N ASP A 682 -3.10 12.53 -12.01
CA ASP A 682 -1.66 12.55 -11.71
C ASP A 682 -1.28 11.62 -10.55
N GLN A 683 -1.95 11.74 -9.39
CA GLN A 683 -1.49 11.13 -8.15
C GLN A 683 -2.20 9.82 -7.74
N ALA A 684 -3.39 9.49 -8.29
CA ALA A 684 -4.14 8.32 -7.83
C ALA A 684 -3.65 7.01 -8.50
N PRO A 685 -3.38 5.93 -7.73
CA PRO A 685 -2.93 4.63 -8.25
C PRO A 685 -4.10 3.82 -8.84
N ILE A 686 -4.77 4.40 -9.83
CA ILE A 686 -5.87 3.80 -10.60
C ILE A 686 -5.36 3.59 -12.03
N PHE A 687 -5.58 2.38 -12.56
CA PHE A 687 -5.12 1.95 -13.87
C PHE A 687 -6.33 1.75 -14.79
N LYS A 688 -6.16 2.03 -16.08
CA LYS A 688 -7.19 1.99 -17.12
C LYS A 688 -6.78 1.05 -18.24
N TYR A 689 -7.64 0.11 -18.61
CA TYR A 689 -7.52 -0.79 -19.75
C TYR A 689 -8.43 -0.32 -20.88
N GLU A 690 -7.90 -0.23 -22.10
CA GLU A 690 -8.63 0.17 -23.31
C GLU A 690 -8.81 -1.03 -24.25
N GLU A 691 -10.04 -1.47 -24.51
CA GLU A 691 -10.34 -2.51 -25.51
C GLU A 691 -10.90 -1.93 -26.80
N TYR A 692 -10.49 -2.49 -27.95
CA TYR A 692 -10.69 -1.91 -29.27
C TYR A 692 -11.37 -2.88 -30.25
N SER A 693 -12.26 -2.36 -31.09
CA SER A 693 -12.99 -3.11 -32.12
C SER A 693 -12.43 -2.83 -33.52
N ASN A 694 -11.38 -3.55 -33.89
CA ASN A 694 -10.93 -3.69 -35.26
C ASN A 694 -11.32 -5.09 -35.76
N GLY A 695 -11.95 -5.15 -36.93
CA GLY A 695 -12.49 -6.39 -37.50
C GLY A 695 -11.45 -7.30 -38.13
N GLU A 696 -11.89 -8.52 -38.42
CA GLU A 696 -11.18 -9.60 -39.14
C GLU A 696 -9.95 -10.20 -38.42
N THR A 697 -10.18 -11.39 -37.85
CA THR A 697 -9.21 -12.36 -37.30
C THR A 697 -8.34 -11.96 -36.09
N GLU A 698 -8.50 -12.72 -35.01
CA GLU A 698 -7.60 -12.85 -33.85
C GLU A 698 -7.16 -11.57 -33.09
N GLY A 699 -8.14 -10.96 -32.40
CA GLY A 699 -8.00 -10.72 -30.96
C GLY A 699 -6.81 -9.88 -30.47
N VAL A 700 -6.66 -8.65 -30.98
CA VAL A 700 -5.73 -7.66 -30.39
C VAL A 700 -6.19 -7.28 -28.98
N LYS A 701 -5.55 -7.88 -27.97
CA LYS A 701 -5.79 -7.59 -26.54
C LYS A 701 -5.65 -6.09 -26.26
N GLY A 702 -6.48 -5.58 -25.35
CA GLY A 702 -6.47 -4.18 -24.93
C GLY A 702 -5.20 -3.79 -24.15
N VAL A 703 -5.05 -2.49 -23.91
CA VAL A 703 -3.83 -1.89 -23.34
C VAL A 703 -4.11 -1.26 -21.99
N TRP A 704 -3.36 -1.66 -20.97
CA TRP A 704 -3.31 -0.98 -19.67
C TRP A 704 -2.47 0.30 -19.74
N LYS A 705 -3.00 1.40 -19.21
CA LYS A 705 -2.41 2.73 -19.05
C LYS A 705 -2.56 3.20 -17.60
N SER A 706 -1.73 4.17 -17.20
CA SER A 706 -2.00 5.07 -16.06
C SER A 706 -3.20 5.97 -16.34
N ASN A 707 -3.80 6.57 -15.31
CA ASN A 707 -4.92 7.53 -15.46
C ASN A 707 -4.48 8.93 -15.98
N ILE A 708 -3.17 9.19 -16.05
CA ILE A 708 -2.57 10.37 -16.69
C ILE A 708 -3.00 10.42 -18.16
N GLU A 709 -3.45 11.58 -18.64
CA GLU A 709 -3.83 11.75 -20.05
C GLU A 709 -2.61 11.80 -20.99
N ASP A 710 -2.79 11.32 -22.21
CA ASP A 710 -1.85 11.44 -23.33
C ASP A 710 -1.77 12.91 -23.87
N CYS A 711 -1.94 13.90 -22.99
CA CYS A 711 -1.93 15.34 -23.29
C CYS A 711 -0.50 15.86 -23.48
N LYS A 712 0.09 15.55 -24.64
CA LYS A 712 1.29 16.23 -25.16
C LYS A 712 0.91 17.42 -26.02
N ASN A 713 1.29 18.61 -25.55
CA ASN A 713 1.83 19.71 -26.36
C ASN A 713 2.99 20.31 -25.58
#